data_AF-A0A8C9M8H0-F1
#
_entry.id   AF-A0A8C9M8H0-F1
#
_cell.length_a   1.000
_cell.length_b   1.000
_cell.length_c   1.000
_cell.angle_alpha   90.00
_cell.angle_beta   90.00
_cell.angle_gamma   90.00
#
_symmetry.space_group_name_H-M   'P 1'
#
loop_
_entity.id
_entity.type
_entity.pdbx_description
1 polymer ?
#
loop_
_entity_poly.entity_id
_entity_poly.type
_entity_poly.pdbx_seq_one_letter_code
_entity_poly.pdbx_strand_id
1 'polypeptide(L)'
;MMKKHVADAKGPHPELGPEWQAGSRPISRLGGSLLFGGRVPGTQEAPTLEPLGTKLSALPPHVAPGLRKVPGQLPLLCSERPLPEKPACARPLEEWSPALKTQGKRNTRPGKMILFSEPGCQGSSKEVWQDVADTSGWASMASVRVVRGWAGLGGCCWVLYEEPEFRGRKLVLPEGDLELGALSPAWSKQGIGSLRQVVRDYITPEIILYSEESLKGEQVKLTDALEDPQGLERPLRVASATVSAGLWLLYPKPFFEDTPYILEPGEYPTSEAWGTSDPSVGSLKPMRLGCPNVEKPGEPKVVVYEATGFQGQSWEVSRDIYNLQQPEDSQSPHLASVGSLRVLGGCWVGYQKAGFRGHQYLLEEGEYPDWSHWGGYDEVLTSLRVIRTDFGNPAVVLFEAMDFEGHGVEVSEALPDVELARHGPHTQAIHVLSGVGGANACLRSGSAVERVGKLRLESGTLLESRNFGPSLQVGEHNLHFVSKIQFFSGPNFLGDHISFEDDQTSLPASFQPQSCRVHGGSWILFDEKNFEGDQHILSEGEFPTLTAMGCLASGVLGSLQKVPLHFSEPSIFLYGLECFEGKEIELDREVRSLQAEGFNNHVLSVRIRGGVWVLCEHSDFRGRQWLVGSCEITNWLTYSGTQRVGSLYPIKQRRAYFRLWNTALRGFLAMPDHVEDMKAGRVVVSKPQEGGSFIWYYEDGLLKNQVAPTMSLQVIGPPSTGSKVVLWAESRLPRQTWSISESGHICSDMFEGRILDVKGGRGYDRDHAVLWEVAKDRASQIWTVHVL
;
A
#
# COMPACT_ATOMS: atom_id res chain seq x y z
N MET A 1 -54.89 27.93 52.54
CA MET A 1 -55.89 28.87 53.09
C MET A 1 -56.51 29.62 51.92
N MET A 2 -57.80 29.35 51.63
CA MET A 2 -58.82 30.10 50.83
C MET A 2 -58.34 31.00 49.65
N LYS A 3 -58.86 30.93 48.41
CA LYS A 3 -60.25 31.05 47.90
C LYS A 3 -60.31 30.46 46.45
N LYS A 4 -61.27 29.61 46.05
CA LYS A 4 -62.66 29.85 45.51
C LYS A 4 -62.67 30.69 44.21
N HIS A 5 -63.41 30.45 43.11
CA HIS A 5 -64.58 29.64 42.67
C HIS A 5 -64.55 29.61 41.09
N VAL A 6 -64.85 28.52 40.35
CA VAL A 6 -66.14 27.98 39.81
C VAL A 6 -66.85 28.78 38.70
N ALA A 7 -67.24 28.04 37.63
CA ALA A 7 -68.34 28.16 36.63
C ALA A 7 -67.92 28.48 35.16
N ASP A 8 -68.00 27.57 34.18
CA ASP A 8 -69.14 26.94 33.44
C ASP A 8 -69.78 27.82 32.34
N ALA A 9 -69.74 27.36 31.08
CA ALA A 9 -70.83 27.46 30.07
C ALA A 9 -70.47 26.91 28.66
N LYS A 10 -71.11 25.78 28.31
CA LYS A 10 -71.83 25.38 27.05
C LYS A 10 -71.37 25.84 25.64
N GLY A 11 -71.32 24.86 24.70
CA GLY A 11 -71.14 24.98 23.23
C GLY A 11 -72.31 25.65 22.45
N PRO A 12 -72.37 25.61 21.10
CA PRO A 12 -72.63 24.35 20.34
C PRO A 12 -72.05 24.23 18.88
N HIS A 13 -72.08 23.02 18.31
CA HIS A 13 -72.20 22.71 16.84
C HIS A 13 -73.71 22.72 16.45
N PRO A 14 -74.20 22.86 15.18
CA PRO A 14 -73.84 22.14 13.91
C PRO A 14 -73.90 23.06 12.64
N GLU A 15 -73.61 22.70 11.38
CA GLU A 15 -74.33 21.93 10.32
C GLU A 15 -73.48 22.06 9.01
N LEU A 16 -73.11 20.98 8.27
CA LEU A 16 -73.80 20.22 7.20
C LEU A 16 -73.89 20.85 5.78
N GLY A 17 -73.07 20.29 4.86
CA GLY A 17 -73.41 19.94 3.45
C GLY A 17 -73.42 21.04 2.36
N PRO A 18 -73.25 20.68 1.05
CA PRO A 18 -73.64 19.40 0.46
C PRO A 18 -72.60 18.69 -0.44
N GLU A 19 -72.81 17.38 -0.55
CA GLU A 19 -72.26 16.46 -1.56
C GLU A 19 -72.89 16.68 -2.95
N TRP A 20 -72.13 16.41 -4.02
CA TRP A 20 -72.63 15.79 -5.26
C TRP A 20 -71.63 14.73 -5.74
N GLN A 21 -72.18 13.57 -6.11
CA GLN A 21 -71.49 12.32 -6.44
C GLN A 21 -71.19 12.15 -7.94
N ALA A 22 -70.27 11.19 -8.18
CA ALA A 22 -70.23 10.18 -9.25
C ALA A 22 -69.62 10.53 -10.62
N GLY A 23 -68.61 9.74 -11.01
CA GLY A 23 -68.15 9.62 -12.40
C GLY A 23 -66.82 8.87 -12.61
N SER A 24 -66.87 7.54 -12.65
CA SER A 24 -66.07 6.63 -13.53
C SER A 24 -64.52 6.68 -13.59
N ARG A 25 -63.87 5.55 -13.25
CA ARG A 25 -62.60 5.08 -13.86
C ARG A 25 -62.88 4.54 -15.29
N PRO A 26 -61.95 4.63 -16.28
CA PRO A 26 -60.90 3.61 -16.39
C PRO A 26 -59.52 4.06 -16.96
N ILE A 27 -58.59 3.13 -16.76
CA ILE A 27 -57.24 2.84 -17.28
C ILE A 27 -56.82 3.43 -18.66
N SER A 28 -55.53 3.81 -18.71
CA SER A 28 -54.53 3.69 -19.81
C SER A 28 -54.28 4.80 -20.85
N ARG A 29 -52.97 5.12 -20.94
CA ARG A 29 -52.06 5.08 -22.11
C ARG A 29 -51.89 6.31 -23.04
N LEU A 30 -50.59 6.61 -23.20
CA LEU A 30 -49.81 6.82 -24.44
C LEU A 30 -49.83 8.18 -25.15
N GLY A 31 -48.62 8.72 -25.29
CA GLY A 31 -47.92 8.88 -26.58
C GLY A 31 -46.41 8.85 -26.28
N GLY A 32 -45.55 7.99 -26.83
CA GLY A 32 -45.48 7.49 -28.23
C GLY A 32 -44.66 8.51 -29.02
N SER A 33 -43.46 8.23 -29.53
CA SER A 33 -43.16 7.36 -30.70
C SER A 33 -41.71 7.67 -31.17
N LEU A 34 -40.94 6.91 -31.96
CA LEU A 34 -40.96 5.56 -32.57
C LEU A 34 -39.57 5.35 -33.26
N LEU A 35 -39.02 4.11 -33.18
CA LEU A 35 -38.47 3.21 -34.23
C LEU A 35 -37.50 3.75 -35.32
N PHE A 36 -36.46 3.01 -35.74
CA PHE A 36 -36.57 1.78 -36.55
C PHE A 36 -35.49 0.72 -36.27
N GLY A 37 -35.94 -0.54 -36.26
CA GLY A 37 -35.15 -1.72 -36.62
C GLY A 37 -35.77 -2.40 -37.85
N GLY A 38 -34.95 -3.13 -38.61
CA GLY A 38 -35.38 -3.99 -39.72
C GLY A 38 -34.89 -5.42 -39.52
N ARG A 39 -35.84 -6.37 -39.49
CA ARG A 39 -35.71 -7.79 -39.90
C ARG A 39 -36.91 -8.07 -40.82
N VAL A 40 -36.92 -9.09 -41.69
CA VAL A 40 -37.20 -10.55 -41.51
C VAL A 40 -36.96 -11.24 -42.90
N PRO A 41 -37.24 -12.54 -43.20
CA PRO A 41 -37.36 -13.80 -42.42
C PRO A 41 -36.54 -15.00 -42.99
N GLY A 42 -36.23 -16.04 -42.21
CA GLY A 42 -36.96 -17.33 -42.10
C GLY A 42 -36.06 -18.45 -42.67
N THR A 43 -35.83 -19.62 -42.07
CA THR A 43 -36.77 -20.73 -41.88
C THR A 43 -36.14 -21.82 -40.98
N GLN A 44 -37.02 -22.63 -40.41
CA GLN A 44 -36.93 -23.74 -39.46
C GLN A 44 -36.18 -24.99 -39.98
N GLU A 45 -35.44 -25.71 -39.13
CA GLU A 45 -35.47 -27.18 -38.95
C GLU A 45 -34.37 -27.67 -37.98
N ALA A 46 -34.75 -28.60 -37.08
CA ALA A 46 -33.91 -29.63 -36.45
C ALA A 46 -34.53 -30.97 -36.87
N PRO A 47 -33.82 -32.12 -37.02
CA PRO A 47 -33.26 -32.86 -35.87
C PRO A 47 -32.07 -33.85 -36.14
N THR A 48 -31.66 -34.56 -35.07
CA THR A 48 -31.26 -36.00 -34.97
C THR A 48 -29.79 -36.48 -34.95
N LEU A 49 -29.62 -37.47 -34.04
CA LEU A 49 -28.52 -38.34 -33.60
C LEU A 49 -27.90 -39.31 -34.65
N GLU A 50 -26.57 -39.50 -34.51
CA GLU A 50 -25.73 -40.73 -34.63
C GLU A 50 -25.68 -41.58 -35.94
N PRO A 51 -24.76 -42.58 -36.12
CA PRO A 51 -23.42 -42.87 -35.54
C PRO A 51 -22.35 -43.47 -36.55
N LEU A 52 -21.18 -43.89 -36.02
CA LEU A 52 -20.32 -45.03 -36.41
C LEU A 52 -19.57 -45.05 -37.77
N GLY A 53 -18.26 -45.36 -37.73
CA GLY A 53 -17.48 -45.64 -38.95
C GLY A 53 -15.99 -45.98 -38.75
N THR A 54 -15.71 -47.23 -38.44
CA THR A 54 -14.43 -47.90 -38.16
C THR A 54 -13.52 -48.12 -39.40
N LYS A 55 -12.17 -48.13 -39.21
CA LYS A 55 -11.13 -49.09 -39.73
C LYS A 55 -9.75 -48.41 -39.77
N LEU A 56 -8.66 -48.84 -39.10
CA LEU A 56 -7.85 -50.09 -39.11
C LEU A 56 -7.25 -50.50 -40.48
N SER A 57 -5.93 -50.29 -40.63
CA SER A 57 -4.93 -51.16 -41.30
C SER A 57 -3.55 -50.45 -41.27
N ALA A 58 -2.53 -50.86 -40.50
CA ALA A 58 -1.58 -51.99 -40.69
C ALA A 58 -0.44 -51.72 -41.72
N LEU A 59 0.76 -51.33 -41.21
CA LEU A 59 2.14 -51.91 -41.32
C LEU A 59 2.67 -52.53 -42.67
N PRO A 60 4.01 -52.75 -42.92
CA PRO A 60 5.27 -52.46 -42.18
C PRO A 60 6.50 -52.04 -43.11
N PRO A 61 7.79 -52.53 -42.99
CA PRO A 61 8.96 -51.70 -42.63
C PRO A 61 10.19 -51.82 -43.57
N HIS A 62 11.25 -51.00 -43.42
CA HIS A 62 12.61 -51.33 -43.91
C HIS A 62 13.69 -50.63 -43.06
N VAL A 63 14.49 -51.37 -42.26
CA VAL A 63 15.82 -51.99 -42.52
C VAL A 63 17.00 -51.01 -42.39
N ALA A 64 17.86 -51.31 -41.42
CA ALA A 64 19.21 -50.76 -41.21
C ALA A 64 20.28 -51.59 -41.95
N PRO A 65 21.54 -51.11 -42.00
CA PRO A 65 22.67 -52.01 -41.77
C PRO A 65 23.76 -51.42 -40.84
N GLY A 66 24.35 -52.28 -40.00
CA GLY A 66 25.52 -51.99 -39.15
C GLY A 66 26.82 -52.65 -39.65
N LEU A 67 27.91 -52.57 -38.85
CA LEU A 67 29.19 -53.36 -38.78
C LEU A 67 30.36 -52.42 -38.36
N ARG A 68 31.34 -52.66 -37.46
CA ARG A 68 31.94 -53.83 -36.76
C ARG A 68 32.71 -53.37 -35.48
N LYS A 69 32.88 -54.29 -34.51
CA LYS A 69 33.99 -54.39 -33.51
C LYS A 69 35.01 -55.45 -33.98
N VAL A 70 36.29 -55.42 -33.53
CA VAL A 70 37.08 -56.42 -32.69
C VAL A 70 38.56 -55.88 -32.47
N PRO A 71 39.54 -56.51 -31.72
CA PRO A 71 39.93 -56.22 -30.31
C PRO A 71 41.45 -55.95 -29.98
N GLY A 72 41.73 -55.50 -28.74
CA GLY A 72 42.74 -56.06 -27.82
C GLY A 72 44.20 -55.53 -27.78
N GLN A 73 44.64 -54.97 -26.62
CA GLN A 73 45.97 -55.17 -25.98
C GLN A 73 46.07 -54.42 -24.61
N LEU A 74 46.53 -55.14 -23.56
CA LEU A 74 47.12 -54.64 -22.28
C LEU A 74 48.67 -54.58 -22.45
N PRO A 75 49.53 -53.96 -21.60
CA PRO A 75 49.45 -53.69 -20.14
C PRO A 75 49.96 -52.27 -19.71
N LEU A 76 49.87 -51.79 -18.45
CA LEU A 76 50.78 -52.04 -17.32
C LEU A 76 50.28 -51.36 -16.03
N LEU A 77 50.52 -52.04 -14.91
CA LEU A 77 50.28 -51.63 -13.53
C LEU A 77 51.26 -50.53 -13.08
N CYS A 78 50.75 -49.45 -12.50
CA CYS A 78 51.44 -48.70 -11.44
C CYS A 78 50.42 -48.37 -10.34
N SER A 79 50.82 -48.72 -9.12
CA SER A 79 50.07 -48.61 -7.87
C SER A 79 50.21 -47.19 -7.32
N GLU A 80 49.10 -46.45 -7.20
CA GLU A 80 48.96 -45.38 -6.22
C GLU A 80 47.63 -45.55 -5.48
N ARG A 81 47.70 -45.48 -4.15
CA ARG A 81 46.55 -45.53 -3.24
C ARG A 81 45.62 -44.35 -3.52
N PRO A 82 44.28 -44.49 -3.44
CA PRO A 82 43.41 -43.33 -3.47
C PRO A 82 43.65 -42.47 -2.22
N LEU A 83 43.90 -41.18 -2.43
CA LEU A 83 43.68 -40.13 -1.43
C LEU A 83 42.19 -40.14 -1.04
N PRO A 84 41.84 -39.84 0.22
CA PRO A 84 40.46 -39.93 0.68
C PRO A 84 39.55 -39.02 -0.17
N GLU A 85 38.47 -39.61 -0.69
CA GLU A 85 37.40 -38.88 -1.35
C GLU A 85 36.88 -37.78 -0.41
N LYS A 86 36.83 -36.55 -0.91
CA LYS A 86 36.05 -35.47 -0.30
C LYS A 86 34.59 -35.94 -0.18
N PRO A 87 33.90 -35.70 0.95
CA PRO A 87 32.49 -36.07 1.08
C PRO A 87 31.68 -35.39 -0.03
N ALA A 88 30.70 -36.12 -0.55
CA ALA A 88 29.87 -35.70 -1.66
C ALA A 88 29.22 -34.34 -1.36
N CYS A 89 29.48 -33.36 -2.22
CA CYS A 89 28.78 -32.07 -2.21
C CYS A 89 27.28 -32.33 -2.39
N ALA A 90 26.43 -31.52 -1.74
CA ALA A 90 24.98 -31.55 -1.91
C ALA A 90 24.63 -31.73 -3.39
N ARG A 91 23.80 -32.72 -3.73
CA ARG A 91 23.35 -32.88 -5.12
C ARG A 91 22.40 -31.74 -5.42
N PRO A 92 22.77 -30.74 -6.24
CA PRO A 92 21.77 -29.89 -6.83
C PRO A 92 20.88 -30.83 -7.66
N LEU A 93 19.58 -30.56 -7.74
CA LEU A 93 18.75 -31.21 -8.75
C LEU A 93 19.32 -30.78 -10.12
N GLU A 94 20.18 -31.59 -10.72
CA GLU A 94 20.81 -31.34 -12.02
C GLU A 94 19.70 -31.27 -13.07
N GLU A 95 19.73 -30.18 -13.84
CA GLU A 95 18.71 -29.73 -14.79
C GLU A 95 17.33 -29.47 -14.16
N TRP A 96 16.91 -28.20 -14.29
CA TRP A 96 15.51 -27.78 -14.21
C TRP A 96 14.68 -28.72 -15.08
N SER A 97 14.15 -29.78 -14.47
CA SER A 97 13.39 -30.77 -15.19
C SER A 97 12.16 -30.05 -15.72
N PRO A 98 11.84 -30.13 -17.03
CA PRO A 98 10.63 -29.51 -17.57
C PRO A 98 9.34 -29.99 -16.88
N ALA A 99 9.42 -31.03 -16.06
CA ALA A 99 8.34 -31.64 -15.29
C ALA A 99 7.91 -30.86 -14.03
N LEU A 100 8.64 -29.83 -13.57
CA LEU A 100 8.16 -28.90 -12.53
C LEU A 100 7.29 -27.76 -13.07
N LYS A 101 7.06 -27.69 -14.40
CA LYS A 101 6.15 -26.73 -15.04
C LYS A 101 4.67 -26.90 -14.67
N THR A 102 4.30 -27.92 -13.90
CA THR A 102 2.93 -28.12 -13.41
C THR A 102 2.60 -27.43 -12.09
N GLN A 103 3.50 -26.63 -11.50
CA GLN A 103 3.19 -25.80 -10.33
C GLN A 103 3.25 -24.29 -10.61
N GLY A 104 2.26 -23.82 -11.38
CA GLY A 104 1.52 -22.56 -11.18
C GLY A 104 2.27 -21.22 -11.27
N LYS A 105 1.82 -20.36 -12.20
CA LYS A 105 1.42 -18.95 -11.95
C LYS A 105 2.32 -18.14 -11.00
N ARG A 106 3.55 -17.81 -11.39
CA ARG A 106 4.50 -17.09 -10.53
C ARG A 106 4.85 -15.74 -11.10
N ASN A 107 4.49 -14.68 -10.39
CA ASN A 107 5.05 -13.35 -10.61
C ASN A 107 6.44 -13.30 -9.96
N THR A 108 7.48 -13.20 -10.78
CA THR A 108 8.86 -13.10 -10.29
C THR A 108 9.21 -11.63 -10.08
N ARG A 109 9.53 -11.25 -8.85
CA ARG A 109 9.93 -9.90 -8.50
C ARG A 109 11.31 -9.57 -9.09
N PRO A 110 11.45 -8.50 -9.89
CA PRO A 110 12.75 -8.11 -10.42
C PRO A 110 13.72 -7.70 -9.30
N GLY A 111 14.93 -8.28 -9.31
CA GLY A 111 16.02 -7.89 -8.41
C GLY A 111 16.92 -6.81 -9.03
N LYS A 112 17.47 -5.93 -8.20
CA LYS A 112 18.55 -5.02 -8.60
C LYS A 112 19.62 -4.96 -7.51
N MET A 113 20.87 -5.08 -7.92
CA MET A 113 22.04 -4.89 -7.07
C MET A 113 23.01 -3.93 -7.77
N ILE A 114 23.61 -3.02 -7.01
CA ILE A 114 24.62 -2.08 -7.49
C ILE A 114 25.91 -2.34 -6.71
N LEU A 115 26.98 -2.65 -7.42
CA LEU A 115 28.31 -2.83 -6.84
C LEU A 115 29.15 -1.59 -7.09
N PHE A 116 29.89 -1.16 -6.07
CA PHE A 116 30.68 0.07 -6.09
C PHE A 116 32.17 -0.24 -5.87
N SER A 117 33.03 0.48 -6.57
CA SER A 117 34.48 0.33 -6.45
C SER A 117 35.04 0.89 -5.14
N GLU A 118 34.32 1.81 -4.48
CA GLU A 118 34.75 2.47 -3.24
C GLU A 118 33.78 2.20 -2.08
N PRO A 119 34.24 2.29 -0.81
CA PRO A 119 33.38 2.23 0.37
C PRO A 119 32.30 3.32 0.37
N GLY A 120 31.21 3.10 1.08
CA GLY A 120 30.10 4.05 1.21
C GLY A 120 29.23 4.19 -0.04
N CYS A 121 29.22 3.17 -0.91
CA CYS A 121 28.52 3.18 -2.19
C CYS A 121 28.92 4.35 -3.11
N GLN A 122 30.23 4.58 -3.26
CA GLN A 122 30.82 5.66 -4.05
C GLN A 122 31.71 5.14 -5.20
N GLY A 123 32.17 6.06 -6.06
CA GLY A 123 33.07 5.75 -7.18
C GLY A 123 32.35 5.14 -8.39
N SER A 124 33.08 4.31 -9.16
CA SER A 124 32.50 3.60 -10.30
C SER A 124 31.55 2.51 -9.84
N SER A 125 30.41 2.36 -10.53
CA SER A 125 29.38 1.39 -10.17
C SER A 125 29.02 0.46 -11.32
N LYS A 126 28.55 -0.74 -10.98
CA LYS A 126 28.01 -1.74 -11.91
C LYS A 126 26.66 -2.24 -11.41
N GLU A 127 25.64 -2.12 -12.24
CA GLU A 127 24.31 -2.66 -11.97
C GLU A 127 24.19 -4.13 -12.41
N VAL A 128 23.53 -4.93 -11.58
CA VAL A 128 23.27 -6.35 -11.79
C VAL A 128 21.77 -6.60 -11.60
N TRP A 129 21.14 -7.19 -12.61
CA TRP A 129 19.69 -7.41 -12.68
C TRP A 129 19.30 -8.89 -12.73
N GLN A 130 20.28 -9.78 -12.97
CA GLN A 130 20.09 -11.22 -13.13
C GLN A 130 21.26 -11.98 -12.52
N ASP A 131 21.13 -13.30 -12.44
CA ASP A 131 22.21 -14.18 -12.00
C ASP A 131 23.46 -13.99 -12.87
N VAL A 132 24.63 -14.01 -12.23
CA VAL A 132 25.93 -13.95 -12.90
C VAL A 132 26.74 -15.15 -12.47
N ALA A 133 26.95 -16.09 -13.39
CA ALA A 133 27.68 -17.33 -13.13
C ALA A 133 29.19 -17.12 -12.96
N ASP A 134 29.75 -16.03 -13.46
CA ASP A 134 31.18 -15.72 -13.31
C ASP A 134 31.45 -14.21 -13.23
N THR A 135 32.00 -13.76 -12.11
CA THR A 135 32.42 -12.38 -11.87
C THR A 135 33.94 -12.21 -11.83
N SER A 136 34.72 -13.24 -12.19
CA SER A 136 36.20 -13.25 -12.14
C SER A 136 36.87 -12.15 -12.98
N GLY A 137 36.17 -11.62 -13.99
CA GLY A 137 36.64 -10.51 -14.82
C GLY A 137 36.34 -9.12 -14.27
N TRP A 138 35.75 -9.01 -13.07
CA TRP A 138 35.29 -7.73 -12.53
C TRP A 138 36.41 -7.05 -11.73
N ALA A 139 36.39 -5.71 -11.73
CA ALA A 139 37.24 -4.93 -10.84
C ALA A 139 36.87 -5.19 -9.37
N SER A 140 37.81 -4.96 -8.45
CA SER A 140 37.56 -5.08 -7.02
C SER A 140 36.42 -4.16 -6.61
N MET A 141 35.40 -4.73 -5.96
CA MET A 141 34.26 -4.00 -5.41
C MET A 141 34.47 -3.84 -3.91
N ALA A 142 34.16 -2.65 -3.38
CA ALA A 142 34.36 -2.31 -1.98
C ALA A 142 33.04 -2.27 -1.19
N SER A 143 31.94 -1.88 -1.84
CA SER A 143 30.61 -1.86 -1.23
C SER A 143 29.54 -2.31 -2.22
N VAL A 144 28.39 -2.73 -1.69
CA VAL A 144 27.24 -3.20 -2.47
C VAL A 144 25.96 -2.58 -1.93
N ARG A 145 25.08 -2.16 -2.83
CA ARG A 145 23.71 -1.74 -2.54
C ARG A 145 22.75 -2.75 -3.15
N VAL A 146 22.05 -3.50 -2.31
CA VAL A 146 20.93 -4.31 -2.76
C VAL A 146 19.66 -3.47 -2.67
N VAL A 147 18.97 -3.32 -3.79
CA VAL A 147 17.79 -2.45 -3.89
C VAL A 147 16.53 -3.31 -3.71
N ARG A 148 15.56 -2.78 -2.95
CA ARG A 148 14.14 -3.19 -2.79
C ARG A 148 13.71 -3.98 -1.54
N GLY A 149 14.15 -3.56 -0.35
CA GLY A 149 13.80 -4.22 0.92
C GLY A 149 13.37 -3.29 2.02
N TRP A 150 12.47 -3.76 2.87
CA TRP A 150 12.15 -3.13 4.14
C TRP A 150 13.34 -3.29 5.09
N ALA A 151 13.91 -2.17 5.53
CA ALA A 151 14.94 -2.15 6.54
C ALA A 151 14.35 -2.64 7.88
N GLY A 152 14.72 -3.85 8.30
CA GLY A 152 14.46 -4.31 9.67
C GLY A 152 14.18 -5.80 9.84
N LEU A 153 13.73 -6.53 8.81
CA LEU A 153 13.24 -7.91 9.00
C LEU A 153 13.62 -8.91 7.88
N GLY A 154 14.83 -8.77 7.32
CA GLY A 154 15.41 -9.84 6.49
C GLY A 154 14.66 -10.10 5.19
N GLY A 155 14.45 -9.06 4.38
CA GLY A 155 14.44 -9.28 2.94
C GLY A 155 15.87 -9.57 2.52
N CYS A 156 16.13 -10.70 1.87
CA CYS A 156 17.38 -10.92 1.16
C CYS A 156 17.03 -11.51 -0.19
N CYS A 157 17.36 -10.78 -1.26
CA CYS A 157 17.10 -11.24 -2.61
C CYS A 157 18.33 -11.93 -3.22
N TRP A 158 19.54 -11.68 -2.72
CA TRP A 158 20.80 -12.06 -3.37
C TRP A 158 21.75 -12.87 -2.46
N VAL A 159 22.46 -13.80 -3.07
CA VAL A 159 23.56 -14.58 -2.48
C VAL A 159 24.82 -14.40 -3.30
N LEU A 160 25.92 -14.04 -2.63
CA LEU A 160 27.27 -14.05 -3.17
C LEU A 160 27.90 -15.43 -2.98
N TYR A 161 28.63 -15.88 -3.98
CA TYR A 161 29.43 -17.10 -3.94
C TYR A 161 30.90 -16.75 -4.15
N GLU A 162 31.75 -17.40 -3.36
CA GLU A 162 33.20 -17.22 -3.43
C GLU A 162 33.80 -17.70 -4.76
N GLU A 163 33.22 -18.75 -5.36
CA GLU A 163 33.67 -19.33 -6.62
C GLU A 163 32.66 -19.07 -7.76
N PRO A 164 33.10 -19.13 -9.03
CA PRO A 164 32.20 -19.17 -10.18
C PRO A 164 31.23 -20.36 -10.12
N GLU A 165 30.19 -20.31 -10.94
CA GLU A 165 29.17 -21.35 -11.09
C GLU A 165 28.39 -21.66 -9.79
N PHE A 166 28.20 -20.65 -8.94
CA PHE A 166 27.46 -20.72 -7.67
C PHE A 166 28.06 -21.72 -6.67
N ARG A 167 29.40 -21.73 -6.56
CA ARG A 167 30.16 -22.66 -5.72
C ARG A 167 30.93 -21.97 -4.61
N GLY A 168 31.48 -22.76 -3.69
CA GLY A 168 32.26 -22.28 -2.57
C GLY A 168 31.41 -21.69 -1.45
N ARG A 169 32.02 -20.80 -0.67
CA ARG A 169 31.35 -20.15 0.47
C ARG A 169 30.26 -19.20 -0.02
N LYS A 170 29.17 -19.15 0.75
CA LYS A 170 27.99 -18.33 0.45
C LYS A 170 27.89 -17.18 1.43
N LEU A 171 27.45 -16.03 0.96
CA LEU A 171 27.10 -14.89 1.79
C LEU A 171 25.76 -14.33 1.32
N VAL A 172 24.80 -14.27 2.23
CA VAL A 172 23.51 -13.63 1.96
C VAL A 172 23.69 -12.13 2.07
N LEU A 173 23.18 -11.40 1.07
CA LEU A 173 23.15 -9.96 1.11
C LEU A 173 21.80 -9.47 1.63
N PRO A 174 21.76 -8.79 2.78
CA PRO A 174 20.57 -8.05 3.19
C PRO A 174 20.35 -6.89 2.22
N GLU A 175 19.11 -6.41 2.20
CA GLU A 175 18.76 -5.23 1.44
C GLU A 175 19.33 -3.96 2.10
N GLY A 176 19.76 -2.99 1.29
CA GLY A 176 20.50 -1.81 1.73
C GLY A 176 21.99 -1.84 1.36
N ASP A 177 22.74 -0.96 2.01
CA ASP A 177 24.17 -0.74 1.75
C ASP A 177 25.02 -1.65 2.66
N LEU A 178 25.96 -2.38 2.07
CA LEU A 178 26.86 -3.28 2.76
C LEU A 178 28.31 -3.05 2.31
N GLU A 179 29.21 -2.91 3.28
CA GLU A 179 30.64 -2.84 3.04
C GLU A 179 31.25 -4.24 2.90
N LEU A 180 31.78 -4.54 1.71
CA LEU A 180 32.42 -5.83 1.44
C LEU A 180 33.73 -5.99 2.24
N GLY A 181 34.40 -4.88 2.56
CA GLY A 181 35.63 -4.88 3.37
C GLY A 181 35.42 -5.21 4.86
N ALA A 182 34.19 -5.10 5.37
CA ALA A 182 33.83 -5.44 6.75
C ALA A 182 33.45 -6.92 6.93
N LEU A 183 33.37 -7.67 5.83
CA LEU A 183 33.07 -9.10 5.86
C LEU A 183 34.24 -9.84 6.52
N SER A 184 33.90 -10.75 7.43
CA SER A 184 34.79 -11.60 8.24
C SER A 184 36.15 -11.92 7.56
N PRO A 185 37.28 -11.99 8.31
CA PRO A 185 38.63 -12.27 7.78
C PRO A 185 38.78 -13.60 7.00
N ALA A 186 37.69 -14.36 6.85
CA ALA A 186 37.58 -15.62 6.14
C ALA A 186 37.13 -15.49 4.65
N TRP A 187 36.66 -14.35 4.16
CA TRP A 187 36.35 -14.20 2.72
C TRP A 187 37.65 -14.00 1.93
N SER A 188 37.88 -14.76 0.86
CA SER A 188 39.15 -14.66 0.13
C SER A 188 39.34 -13.26 -0.46
N LYS A 189 40.59 -12.78 -0.46
CA LYS A 189 40.99 -11.53 -1.12
C LYS A 189 40.84 -11.58 -2.66
N GLN A 190 40.39 -12.70 -3.22
CA GLN A 190 40.26 -12.92 -4.68
C GLN A 190 38.94 -12.36 -5.26
N GLY A 191 38.02 -11.86 -4.43
CA GLY A 191 36.82 -11.16 -4.88
C GLY A 191 35.55 -12.02 -4.81
N ILE A 192 34.53 -11.61 -5.55
CA ILE A 192 33.27 -12.35 -5.70
C ILE A 192 33.43 -13.27 -6.91
N GLY A 193 33.02 -14.54 -6.80
CA GLY A 193 33.09 -15.52 -7.87
C GLY A 193 31.81 -15.63 -8.70
N SER A 194 30.65 -15.62 -8.06
CA SER A 194 29.34 -15.59 -8.75
C SER A 194 28.22 -15.00 -7.87
N LEU A 195 27.09 -14.67 -8.51
CA LEU A 195 25.97 -13.89 -7.93
C LEU A 195 24.63 -14.53 -8.29
N ARG A 196 23.78 -14.81 -7.29
CA ARG A 196 22.46 -15.40 -7.57
C ARG A 196 21.35 -14.69 -6.82
N GLN A 197 20.24 -14.43 -7.51
CA GLN A 197 18.99 -14.04 -6.87
C GLN A 197 18.26 -15.30 -6.39
N VAL A 198 18.08 -15.50 -5.09
CA VAL A 198 17.56 -16.78 -4.55
C VAL A 198 16.09 -16.69 -4.13
N VAL A 199 15.63 -15.52 -3.65
CA VAL A 199 14.22 -15.27 -3.33
C VAL A 199 13.64 -14.38 -4.42
N ARG A 200 12.74 -14.93 -5.25
CA ARG A 200 12.18 -14.25 -6.43
C ARG A 200 10.66 -14.18 -6.43
N ASP A 201 10.00 -15.00 -5.63
CA ASP A 201 8.55 -15.12 -5.61
C ASP A 201 8.02 -15.18 -4.16
N TYR A 202 6.71 -14.98 -4.02
CA TYR A 202 6.02 -15.00 -2.73
C TYR A 202 5.64 -16.44 -2.29
N ILE A 203 6.40 -17.45 -2.73
CA ILE A 203 6.11 -18.84 -2.37
C ILE A 203 6.30 -19.00 -0.87
N THR A 204 5.39 -19.77 -0.25
CA THR A 204 5.56 -20.13 1.16
C THR A 204 6.80 -21.00 1.29
N PRO A 205 7.85 -20.52 1.99
CA PRO A 205 9.08 -21.28 2.14
C PRO A 205 8.79 -22.55 2.94
N GLU A 206 9.48 -23.63 2.62
CA GLU A 206 9.22 -24.94 3.20
C GLU A 206 10.51 -25.73 3.35
N ILE A 207 10.75 -26.21 4.57
CA ILE A 207 11.85 -27.10 4.92
C ILE A 207 11.31 -28.31 5.70
N ILE A 208 11.90 -29.47 5.45
CA ILE A 208 11.66 -30.69 6.20
C ILE A 208 12.99 -31.08 6.86
N LEU A 209 12.97 -31.18 8.18
CA LEU A 209 14.11 -31.61 8.99
C LEU A 209 13.92 -33.07 9.38
N TYR A 210 15.00 -33.84 9.36
CA TYR A 210 15.01 -35.28 9.63
C TYR A 210 15.93 -35.61 10.81
N SER A 211 15.50 -36.52 11.68
CA SER A 211 16.26 -36.93 12.85
C SER A 211 17.46 -37.82 12.53
N GLU A 212 17.47 -38.47 11.37
CA GLU A 212 18.55 -39.37 10.91
C GLU A 212 19.15 -38.88 9.58
N GLU A 213 20.34 -39.36 9.26
CA GLU A 213 20.98 -39.12 7.97
C GLU A 213 20.22 -39.81 6.82
N SER A 214 20.54 -39.42 5.58
CA SER A 214 19.93 -39.95 4.36
C SER A 214 18.41 -39.72 4.28
N LEU A 215 17.92 -38.62 4.85
CA LEU A 215 16.50 -38.20 4.80
C LEU A 215 15.54 -39.22 5.45
N LYS A 216 15.92 -39.73 6.63
CA LYS A 216 15.18 -40.77 7.37
C LYS A 216 14.86 -40.34 8.80
N GLY A 217 14.03 -41.14 9.48
CA GLY A 217 13.67 -40.92 10.88
C GLY A 217 12.42 -40.06 11.07
N GLU A 218 12.29 -39.46 12.25
CA GLU A 218 11.21 -38.50 12.55
C GLU A 218 11.40 -37.24 11.69
N GLN A 219 10.30 -36.74 11.13
CA GLN A 219 10.30 -35.58 10.26
C GLN A 219 9.55 -34.40 10.90
N VAL A 220 10.12 -33.20 10.77
CA VAL A 220 9.49 -31.94 11.19
C VAL A 220 9.44 -31.02 9.98
N LYS A 221 8.23 -30.70 9.54
CA LYS A 221 7.99 -29.74 8.45
C LYS A 221 7.79 -28.36 9.02
N LEU A 222 8.52 -27.38 8.49
CA LEU A 222 8.48 -25.98 8.92
C LEU A 222 8.26 -25.07 7.72
N THR A 223 7.44 -24.04 7.93
CA THR A 223 7.15 -22.97 6.95
C THR A 223 7.48 -21.57 7.48
N ASP A 224 7.77 -21.48 8.77
CA ASP A 224 7.98 -20.27 9.54
C ASP A 224 9.26 -20.38 10.37
N ALA A 225 9.67 -19.25 10.95
CA ALA A 225 10.85 -19.21 11.81
C ALA A 225 10.61 -19.97 13.12
N LEU A 226 11.68 -20.56 13.63
CA LEU A 226 11.75 -21.22 14.92
C LEU A 226 12.91 -20.60 15.71
N GLU A 227 12.55 -19.81 16.74
CA GLU A 227 13.49 -19.06 17.57
C GLU A 227 14.17 -19.91 18.64
N ASP A 228 13.42 -20.84 19.26
CA ASP A 228 13.95 -21.75 20.26
C ASP A 228 13.28 -23.14 20.15
N PRO A 229 14.03 -24.19 19.79
CA PRO A 229 13.53 -25.55 19.72
C PRO A 229 13.18 -26.14 21.09
N GLN A 230 13.57 -25.52 22.22
CA GLN A 230 13.14 -25.96 23.56
C GLN A 230 11.65 -25.72 23.83
N GLY A 231 10.98 -24.87 23.05
CA GLY A 231 9.53 -24.71 23.08
C GLY A 231 8.75 -25.87 22.45
N LEU A 232 9.42 -26.79 21.75
CA LEU A 232 8.79 -28.04 21.29
C LEU A 232 8.76 -29.07 22.42
N GLU A 233 7.75 -29.96 22.38
CA GLU A 233 7.62 -31.07 23.34
C GLU A 233 8.85 -32.01 23.38
N ARG A 234 9.75 -31.93 22.38
CA ARG A 234 10.98 -32.73 22.29
C ARG A 234 12.14 -31.92 21.70
N PRO A 235 13.41 -32.18 22.09
CA PRO A 235 14.58 -31.54 21.49
C PRO A 235 14.74 -31.97 20.02
N LEU A 236 14.82 -31.00 19.11
CA LEU A 236 15.12 -31.26 17.69
C LEU A 236 16.57 -31.74 17.53
N ARG A 237 16.74 -33.02 17.15
CA ARG A 237 17.99 -33.51 16.58
C ARG A 237 17.87 -33.47 15.07
N VAL A 238 18.70 -32.69 14.39
CA VAL A 238 18.67 -32.53 12.93
C VAL A 238 19.92 -33.18 12.36
N ALA A 239 19.75 -34.25 11.58
CA ALA A 239 20.84 -34.97 10.95
C ALA A 239 20.82 -34.84 9.41
N SER A 240 19.64 -34.60 8.84
CA SER A 240 19.49 -34.30 7.42
C SER A 240 18.29 -33.39 7.17
N ALA A 241 18.20 -32.78 5.98
CA ALA A 241 17.18 -31.80 5.66
C ALA A 241 16.81 -31.82 4.17
N THR A 242 15.59 -31.43 3.84
CA THR A 242 15.15 -31.16 2.48
C THR A 242 14.49 -29.79 2.45
N VAL A 243 15.00 -28.91 1.59
CA VAL A 243 14.34 -27.63 1.32
C VAL A 243 13.54 -27.79 0.03
N SER A 244 12.22 -27.79 0.16
CA SER A 244 11.32 -27.88 -1.00
C SER A 244 11.04 -26.51 -1.61
N ALA A 245 11.07 -25.43 -0.81
CA ALA A 245 10.88 -24.06 -1.29
C ALA A 245 11.57 -23.00 -0.41
N GLY A 246 12.00 -21.91 -1.05
CA GLY A 246 12.62 -20.76 -0.40
C GLY A 246 14.09 -20.96 -0.02
N LEU A 247 14.65 -19.97 0.67
CA LEU A 247 16.00 -20.02 1.27
C LEU A 247 15.85 -20.08 2.79
N TRP A 248 16.59 -20.96 3.45
CA TRP A 248 16.55 -21.12 4.90
C TRP A 248 17.90 -20.80 5.53
N LEU A 249 17.86 -20.06 6.63
CA LEU A 249 19.02 -19.78 7.49
C LEU A 249 18.92 -20.65 8.74
N LEU A 250 19.86 -21.57 8.92
CA LEU A 250 19.98 -22.42 10.10
C LEU A 250 21.07 -21.88 11.00
N TYR A 251 20.73 -21.56 12.24
CA TYR A 251 21.65 -21.02 13.22
C TYR A 251 22.03 -22.10 14.24
N PRO A 252 23.33 -22.20 14.62
CA PRO A 252 23.76 -23.15 15.64
C PRO A 252 23.15 -22.88 17.02
N LYS A 253 22.80 -21.61 17.30
CA LYS A 253 22.26 -21.16 18.59
C LYS A 253 20.79 -20.72 18.50
N PRO A 254 20.06 -20.72 19.63
CA PRO A 254 18.74 -20.09 19.72
C PRO A 254 18.76 -18.60 19.37
N PHE A 255 17.58 -18.05 19.09
CA PHE A 255 17.34 -16.62 18.83
C PHE A 255 18.15 -16.03 17.67
N PHE A 256 18.43 -16.84 16.64
CA PHE A 256 19.16 -16.47 15.43
C PHE A 256 20.56 -15.92 15.69
N GLU A 257 21.22 -16.43 16.73
CA GLU A 257 22.59 -16.09 17.07
C GLU A 257 23.61 -16.93 16.28
N ASP A 258 24.82 -16.36 16.11
CA ASP A 258 25.93 -16.90 15.33
C ASP A 258 25.77 -16.84 13.80
N THR A 259 26.80 -17.29 13.07
CA THR A 259 26.78 -17.30 11.59
C THR A 259 25.87 -18.43 11.10
N PRO A 260 24.85 -18.14 10.27
CA PRO A 260 23.92 -19.17 9.80
C PRO A 260 24.51 -20.02 8.66
N TYR A 261 24.06 -21.27 8.60
CA TYR A 261 24.15 -22.12 7.42
C TYR A 261 23.04 -21.76 6.43
N ILE A 262 23.41 -21.62 5.15
CA ILE A 262 22.52 -21.14 4.09
C ILE A 262 22.07 -22.34 3.24
N LEU A 263 20.79 -22.72 3.39
CA LEU A 263 20.19 -23.84 2.66
C LEU A 263 19.28 -23.32 1.54
N GLU A 264 19.63 -23.70 0.32
CA GLU A 264 18.84 -23.47 -0.90
C GLU A 264 17.93 -24.68 -1.18
N PRO A 265 16.94 -24.57 -2.08
CA PRO A 265 16.13 -25.73 -2.47
C PRO A 265 17.00 -26.91 -2.91
N GLY A 266 16.81 -28.06 -2.27
CA GLY A 266 17.67 -29.22 -2.47
C GLY A 266 17.61 -30.23 -1.32
N GLU A 267 18.32 -31.33 -1.53
CA GLU A 267 18.44 -32.43 -0.57
C GLU A 267 19.80 -32.36 0.13
N TYR A 268 19.76 -32.40 1.46
CA TYR A 268 20.93 -32.38 2.32
C TYR A 268 20.95 -33.64 3.17
N PRO A 269 21.54 -34.74 2.67
CA PRO A 269 21.46 -36.05 3.31
C PRO A 269 22.29 -36.15 4.60
N THR A 270 23.22 -35.23 4.86
CA THR A 270 24.08 -35.19 6.06
C THR A 270 24.34 -33.74 6.47
N SER A 271 24.75 -33.51 7.72
CA SER A 271 25.10 -32.17 8.19
C SER A 271 26.29 -31.56 7.45
N GLU A 272 27.21 -32.41 6.99
CA GLU A 272 28.34 -32.00 6.16
C GLU A 272 27.90 -31.40 4.82
N ALA A 273 26.73 -31.81 4.30
CA ALA A 273 26.21 -31.33 3.03
C ALA A 273 25.80 -29.85 3.06
N TRP A 274 25.45 -29.30 4.23
CA TRP A 274 25.27 -27.84 4.43
C TRP A 274 26.45 -27.16 5.13
N GLY A 275 27.58 -27.87 5.29
CA GLY A 275 28.87 -27.28 5.66
C GLY A 275 29.24 -27.35 7.14
N THR A 276 28.69 -28.29 7.92
CA THR A 276 29.05 -28.46 9.34
C THR A 276 29.22 -29.93 9.75
N SER A 277 30.20 -30.18 10.61
CA SER A 277 30.38 -31.46 11.30
C SER A 277 29.64 -31.51 12.65
N ASP A 278 29.07 -30.40 13.11
CA ASP A 278 28.22 -30.32 14.31
C ASP A 278 26.73 -30.23 13.90
N PRO A 279 25.88 -31.20 14.29
CA PRO A 279 24.45 -31.22 13.99
C PRO A 279 23.61 -30.25 14.84
N SER A 280 24.22 -29.37 15.64
CA SER A 280 23.48 -28.42 16.47
C SER A 280 22.72 -27.40 15.62
N VAL A 281 21.40 -27.44 15.70
CA VAL A 281 20.48 -26.44 15.12
C VAL A 281 19.71 -25.82 16.28
N GLY A 282 20.11 -24.62 16.66
CA GLY A 282 19.54 -23.88 17.79
C GLY A 282 18.40 -22.95 17.38
N SER A 283 18.35 -22.48 16.14
CA SER A 283 17.20 -21.76 15.59
C SER A 283 17.25 -21.79 14.06
N LEU A 284 16.13 -21.49 13.41
CA LEU A 284 16.11 -21.37 11.95
C LEU A 284 15.04 -20.40 11.49
N LYS A 285 15.27 -19.73 10.37
CA LYS A 285 14.25 -18.87 9.76
C LYS A 285 14.28 -18.96 8.25
N PRO A 286 13.11 -18.90 7.60
CA PRO A 286 13.07 -18.73 6.17
C PRO A 286 13.37 -17.28 5.81
N MET A 287 13.96 -17.09 4.64
CA MET A 287 14.01 -15.79 4.00
C MET A 287 12.68 -15.51 3.31
N ARG A 288 12.18 -14.27 3.46
CA ARG A 288 10.92 -13.83 2.86
C ARG A 288 11.15 -12.60 2.02
N LEU A 289 10.40 -12.50 0.93
CA LEU A 289 10.38 -11.30 0.11
C LEU A 289 9.68 -10.18 0.88
N GLY A 290 10.28 -8.99 0.89
CA GLY A 290 9.70 -7.82 1.53
C GLY A 290 8.45 -7.29 0.80
N CYS A 291 7.79 -6.30 1.40
CA CYS A 291 6.75 -5.53 0.73
C CYS A 291 7.27 -4.88 -0.57
N PRO A 292 6.39 -4.59 -1.54
CA PRO A 292 6.78 -3.87 -2.74
C PRO A 292 7.53 -2.57 -2.41
N ASN A 293 8.65 -2.32 -3.10
CA ASN A 293 9.53 -1.18 -2.86
C ASN A 293 10.11 -0.72 -4.21
N VAL A 294 10.03 0.58 -4.48
CA VAL A 294 10.38 1.20 -5.76
C VAL A 294 11.33 2.37 -5.51
N GLU A 295 12.37 2.53 -6.33
CA GLU A 295 13.38 3.58 -6.22
C GLU A 295 12.81 4.96 -6.56
N LYS A 296 11.82 5.02 -7.44
CA LYS A 296 11.23 6.26 -7.97
C LYS A 296 9.70 6.25 -7.85
N PRO A 297 9.14 6.22 -6.63
CA PRO A 297 7.68 6.16 -6.44
C PRO A 297 6.94 7.36 -7.06
N GLY A 298 7.58 8.54 -7.08
CA GLY A 298 7.03 9.78 -7.63
C GLY A 298 7.21 9.97 -9.15
N GLU A 299 8.02 9.15 -9.82
CA GLU A 299 8.24 9.23 -11.27
C GLU A 299 7.76 7.94 -11.95
N PRO A 300 6.45 7.66 -11.95
CA PRO A 300 5.95 6.44 -12.56
C PRO A 300 6.30 6.44 -14.05
N LYS A 301 7.07 5.43 -14.46
CA LYS A 301 7.44 5.23 -15.86
C LYS A 301 7.55 3.75 -16.17
N VAL A 302 6.88 3.31 -17.22
CA VAL A 302 6.97 1.97 -17.78
C VAL A 302 7.10 2.07 -19.29
N VAL A 303 7.96 1.25 -19.89
CA VAL A 303 8.08 1.08 -21.33
C VAL A 303 7.48 -0.26 -21.70
N VAL A 304 6.44 -0.22 -22.51
CA VAL A 304 5.72 -1.40 -23.00
C VAL A 304 6.24 -1.73 -24.40
N TYR A 305 6.50 -3.00 -24.67
CA TYR A 305 6.99 -3.48 -25.96
C TYR A 305 6.00 -4.47 -26.57
N GLU A 306 5.81 -4.38 -27.88
CA GLU A 306 4.88 -5.22 -28.63
C GLU A 306 5.27 -6.71 -28.59
N ALA A 307 6.58 -7.02 -28.60
CA ALA A 307 7.11 -8.38 -28.61
C ALA A 307 7.93 -8.71 -27.35
N THR A 308 8.19 -10.00 -27.12
CA THR A 308 9.04 -10.51 -26.03
C THR A 308 10.49 -10.04 -26.18
N GLY A 309 11.23 -9.97 -25.07
CA GLY A 309 12.65 -9.60 -25.08
C GLY A 309 12.92 -8.14 -25.47
N PHE A 310 11.98 -7.24 -25.18
CA PHE A 310 12.06 -5.79 -25.39
C PHE A 310 12.23 -5.40 -26.86
N GLN A 311 11.52 -6.10 -27.76
CA GLN A 311 11.56 -5.92 -29.20
C GLN A 311 10.24 -5.36 -29.75
N GLY A 312 10.27 -4.93 -31.02
CA GLY A 312 9.09 -4.41 -31.72
C GLY A 312 8.80 -2.96 -31.41
N GLN A 313 7.56 -2.51 -31.68
CA GLN A 313 7.14 -1.16 -31.34
C GLN A 313 7.07 -0.99 -29.82
N SER A 314 7.52 0.16 -29.33
CA SER A 314 7.52 0.47 -27.90
C SER A 314 6.67 1.70 -27.58
N TRP A 315 6.08 1.71 -26.39
CA TRP A 315 5.36 2.86 -25.85
C TRP A 315 5.85 3.17 -24.44
N GLU A 316 6.38 4.37 -24.25
CA GLU A 316 6.65 4.92 -22.93
C GLU A 316 5.37 5.47 -22.30
N VAL A 317 5.02 4.92 -21.14
CA VAL A 317 3.81 5.22 -20.38
C VAL A 317 4.21 5.73 -19.00
N SER A 318 3.67 6.89 -18.61
CA SER A 318 3.91 7.51 -17.29
C SER A 318 2.62 7.82 -16.52
N ARG A 319 1.49 7.30 -17.02
CA ARG A 319 0.14 7.49 -16.48
C ARG A 319 -0.68 6.23 -16.61
N ASP A 320 -1.85 6.21 -15.99
CA ASP A 320 -2.81 5.14 -16.20
C ASP A 320 -3.21 5.07 -17.68
N ILE A 321 -3.32 3.85 -18.21
CA ILE A 321 -3.77 3.57 -19.56
C ILE A 321 -4.98 2.65 -19.48
N TYR A 322 -6.15 3.17 -19.85
CA TYR A 322 -7.40 2.41 -19.87
C TYR A 322 -7.43 1.32 -20.94
N ASN A 323 -6.75 1.55 -22.07
CA ASN A 323 -6.64 0.58 -23.16
C ASN A 323 -5.37 0.82 -23.99
N LEU A 324 -4.41 -0.10 -23.93
CA LEU A 324 -3.15 -0.04 -24.70
C LEU A 324 -3.36 -0.24 -26.20
N GLN A 325 -4.43 -0.92 -26.59
CA GLN A 325 -4.79 -1.12 -27.99
C GLN A 325 -5.57 0.07 -28.56
N GLN A 326 -6.20 0.89 -27.72
CA GLN A 326 -6.95 2.06 -28.17
C GLN A 326 -6.61 3.26 -27.29
N PRO A 327 -5.49 3.94 -27.58
CA PRO A 327 -5.07 5.13 -26.84
C PRO A 327 -6.14 6.23 -26.96
N GLU A 328 -6.34 6.98 -25.88
CA GLU A 328 -7.30 8.09 -25.83
C GLU A 328 -6.86 9.28 -26.70
N ASP A 329 -5.56 9.44 -26.91
CA ASP A 329 -4.95 10.51 -27.68
C ASP A 329 -4.38 9.99 -29.01
N SER A 330 -4.59 10.78 -30.07
CA SER A 330 -4.17 10.43 -31.44
C SER A 330 -2.66 10.46 -31.67
N GLN A 331 -1.86 10.92 -30.69
CA GLN A 331 -0.40 10.96 -30.76
C GLN A 331 0.26 9.72 -30.15
N SER A 332 -0.49 8.93 -29.36
CA SER A 332 0.04 7.73 -28.73
C SER A 332 0.09 6.53 -29.69
N PRO A 333 1.14 5.70 -29.59
CA PRO A 333 1.28 4.52 -30.43
C PRO A 333 0.19 3.48 -30.14
N HIS A 334 -0.45 2.98 -31.19
CA HIS A 334 -1.34 1.83 -31.10
C HIS A 334 -0.51 0.54 -31.02
N LEU A 335 -0.52 -0.14 -29.87
CA LEU A 335 0.13 -1.45 -29.72
C LEU A 335 -0.90 -2.58 -29.90
N ALA A 336 -0.64 -3.52 -30.80
CA ALA A 336 -1.55 -4.65 -31.02
C ALA A 336 -1.57 -5.63 -29.83
N SER A 337 -0.43 -5.81 -29.18
CA SER A 337 -0.23 -6.68 -28.02
C SER A 337 0.89 -6.14 -27.11
N VAL A 338 1.06 -6.76 -25.94
CA VAL A 338 2.17 -6.51 -25.02
C VAL A 338 2.96 -7.80 -24.85
N GLY A 339 4.15 -7.85 -25.42
CA GLY A 339 5.03 -9.02 -25.34
C GLY A 339 6.07 -8.92 -24.23
N SER A 340 6.49 -7.71 -23.85
CA SER A 340 7.41 -7.48 -22.73
C SER A 340 7.27 -6.06 -22.19
N LEU A 341 7.80 -5.80 -20.98
CA LEU A 341 7.75 -4.47 -20.37
C LEU A 341 8.95 -4.18 -19.47
N ARG A 342 9.32 -2.90 -19.35
CA ARG A 342 10.33 -2.39 -18.43
C ARG A 342 9.73 -1.34 -17.54
N VAL A 343 9.62 -1.60 -16.25
CA VAL A 343 9.18 -0.60 -15.26
C VAL A 343 10.41 0.16 -14.81
N LEU A 344 10.50 1.43 -15.18
CA LEU A 344 11.63 2.32 -14.90
C LEU A 344 11.42 3.18 -13.65
N GLY A 345 10.18 3.32 -13.21
CA GLY A 345 9.81 4.10 -12.04
C GLY A 345 8.39 3.79 -11.58
N GLY A 346 8.17 3.88 -10.26
CA GLY A 346 6.88 3.64 -9.63
C GLY A 346 6.48 2.17 -9.62
N CYS A 347 5.38 1.88 -8.96
CA CYS A 347 4.78 0.55 -8.92
C CYS A 347 3.48 0.57 -9.73
N TRP A 348 3.16 -0.50 -10.44
CA TRP A 348 2.06 -0.54 -11.40
C TRP A 348 1.21 -1.80 -11.22
N VAL A 349 -0.04 -1.73 -11.67
CA VAL A 349 -0.89 -2.91 -11.86
C VAL A 349 -1.22 -3.04 -13.33
N GLY A 350 -0.82 -4.14 -13.95
CA GLY A 350 -1.28 -4.56 -15.26
C GLY A 350 -2.59 -5.34 -15.15
N TYR A 351 -3.47 -5.14 -16.13
CA TYR A 351 -4.77 -5.81 -16.17
C TYR A 351 -4.98 -6.48 -17.51
N GLN A 352 -5.54 -7.69 -17.44
CA GLN A 352 -5.86 -8.50 -18.62
C GLN A 352 -6.84 -7.79 -19.56
N LYS A 353 -7.82 -7.02 -19.03
CA LYS A 353 -8.86 -6.34 -19.83
C LYS A 353 -8.77 -4.82 -19.70
N ALA A 354 -9.33 -4.12 -20.68
CA ALA A 354 -9.47 -2.66 -20.67
C ALA A 354 -10.31 -2.16 -19.49
N GLY A 355 -9.96 -0.96 -19.02
CA GLY A 355 -10.61 -0.28 -17.89
C GLY A 355 -10.32 -0.93 -16.54
N PHE A 356 -9.11 -1.46 -16.35
CA PHE A 356 -8.64 -2.04 -15.08
C PHE A 356 -9.46 -3.25 -14.62
N ARG A 357 -9.79 -4.14 -15.57
CA ARG A 357 -10.62 -5.34 -15.32
C ARG A 357 -9.88 -6.63 -15.61
N GLY A 358 -10.39 -7.74 -15.08
CA GLY A 358 -9.81 -9.07 -15.27
C GLY A 358 -8.66 -9.34 -14.31
N HIS A 359 -7.78 -10.29 -14.68
CA HIS A 359 -6.62 -10.64 -13.86
C HIS A 359 -5.68 -9.44 -13.69
N GLN A 360 -5.10 -9.34 -12.48
CA GLN A 360 -4.25 -8.24 -12.06
C GLN A 360 -2.83 -8.74 -11.88
N TYR A 361 -1.86 -7.96 -12.35
CA TYR A 361 -0.44 -8.28 -12.32
C TYR A 361 0.29 -7.13 -11.63
N LEU A 362 0.91 -7.39 -10.47
CA LEU A 362 1.73 -6.39 -9.79
C LEU A 362 3.06 -6.24 -10.52
N LEU A 363 3.39 -5.01 -10.91
CA LEU A 363 4.55 -4.68 -11.72
C LEU A 363 5.41 -3.65 -10.96
N GLU A 364 6.41 -4.15 -10.26
CA GLU A 364 7.46 -3.33 -9.64
C GLU A 364 8.54 -2.95 -10.65
N GLU A 365 9.36 -1.96 -10.30
CA GLU A 365 10.51 -1.55 -11.11
C GLU A 365 11.44 -2.72 -11.46
N GLY A 366 11.79 -2.80 -12.74
CA GLY A 366 12.64 -3.83 -13.31
C GLY A 366 12.20 -4.29 -14.69
N GLU A 367 12.83 -5.36 -15.16
CA GLU A 367 12.67 -5.89 -16.51
C GLU A 367 11.80 -7.15 -16.50
N TYR A 368 10.79 -7.18 -17.38
CA TYR A 368 9.92 -8.34 -17.58
C TYR A 368 9.96 -8.76 -19.05
N PRO A 369 10.81 -9.73 -19.41
CA PRO A 369 11.08 -10.08 -20.80
C PRO A 369 9.94 -10.83 -21.49
N ASP A 370 9.00 -11.39 -20.74
CA ASP A 370 7.77 -12.00 -21.26
C ASP A 370 6.67 -12.06 -20.19
N TRP A 371 5.48 -12.51 -20.60
CA TRP A 371 4.30 -12.56 -19.74
C TRP A 371 4.38 -13.51 -18.56
N SER A 372 5.28 -14.51 -18.61
CA SER A 372 5.46 -15.43 -17.49
C SER A 372 6.14 -14.74 -16.31
N HIS A 373 6.95 -13.70 -16.54
CA HIS A 373 7.69 -12.99 -15.49
C HIS A 373 6.79 -12.11 -14.63
N TRP A 374 5.71 -11.53 -15.18
CA TRP A 374 4.69 -10.82 -14.39
C TRP A 374 3.56 -11.73 -13.90
N GLY A 375 3.71 -13.05 -14.04
CA GLY A 375 2.69 -14.03 -13.62
C GLY A 375 1.41 -13.98 -14.44
N GLY A 376 1.50 -13.62 -15.73
CA GLY A 376 0.39 -13.62 -16.68
C GLY A 376 -0.36 -14.95 -16.71
N TYR A 377 -1.69 -14.91 -16.70
CA TYR A 377 -2.49 -16.13 -16.98
C TYR A 377 -2.40 -16.50 -18.47
N ASP A 378 -2.38 -15.46 -19.30
CA ASP A 378 -2.17 -15.47 -20.73
C ASP A 378 -1.22 -14.32 -21.11
N GLU A 379 -0.92 -14.20 -22.40
CA GLU A 379 -0.12 -13.11 -22.96
C GLU A 379 -0.88 -11.77 -23.02
N VAL A 380 -2.13 -11.71 -22.52
CA VAL A 380 -2.99 -10.54 -22.69
C VAL A 380 -2.81 -9.57 -21.53
N LEU A 381 -2.31 -8.37 -21.87
CA LEU A 381 -2.27 -7.21 -20.98
C LEU A 381 -2.82 -6.01 -21.76
N THR A 382 -3.94 -5.45 -21.28
CA THR A 382 -4.71 -4.45 -22.03
C THR A 382 -4.78 -3.09 -21.32
N SER A 383 -4.67 -3.04 -20.00
CA SER A 383 -4.63 -1.77 -19.26
C SER A 383 -3.57 -1.75 -18.17
N LEU A 384 -3.08 -0.56 -17.84
CA LEU A 384 -2.02 -0.32 -16.86
C LEU A 384 -2.47 0.77 -15.89
N ARG A 385 -2.27 0.57 -14.59
CA ARG A 385 -2.61 1.54 -13.56
C ARG A 385 -1.41 1.83 -12.67
N VAL A 386 -1.11 3.10 -12.42
CA VAL A 386 -0.03 3.51 -11.52
C VAL A 386 -0.48 3.34 -10.07
N ILE A 387 0.35 2.69 -9.27
CA ILE A 387 0.26 2.64 -7.82
C ILE A 387 0.88 3.92 -7.18
N ARG A 388 0.16 5.04 -7.27
CA ARG A 388 0.28 6.29 -6.45
C ARG A 388 -0.19 6.17 -4.97
N THR A 389 0.39 5.32 -4.13
CA THR A 389 0.03 5.21 -2.68
C THR A 389 1.29 5.24 -1.84
N ASP A 390 1.20 5.80 -0.64
CA ASP A 390 2.30 5.86 0.32
C ASP A 390 2.63 4.45 0.82
N PHE A 391 3.67 3.83 0.27
CA PHE A 391 4.14 2.51 0.69
C PHE A 391 4.71 2.52 2.12
N GLY A 392 5.02 3.69 2.66
CA GLY A 392 5.68 3.88 3.95
C GLY A 392 4.77 3.86 5.18
N ASN A 393 3.44 3.82 5.03
CA ASN A 393 2.52 3.84 6.18
C ASN A 393 1.26 2.97 5.95
N PRO A 394 1.41 1.64 5.91
CA PRO A 394 0.28 0.73 5.83
C PRO A 394 -0.53 0.76 7.12
N ALA A 395 -1.86 0.79 7.01
CA ALA A 395 -2.76 0.67 8.14
C ALA A 395 -3.95 -0.20 7.74
N VAL A 396 -4.26 -1.21 8.56
CA VAL A 396 -5.40 -2.10 8.37
C VAL A 396 -6.13 -2.31 9.69
N VAL A 397 -7.43 -2.58 9.65
CA VAL A 397 -8.20 -3.05 10.81
C VAL A 397 -8.60 -4.51 10.58
N LEU A 398 -8.24 -5.37 11.51
CA LEU A 398 -8.60 -6.78 11.52
C LEU A 398 -9.90 -6.97 12.31
N PHE A 399 -10.84 -7.75 11.78
CA PHE A 399 -12.09 -8.09 12.44
C PHE A 399 -12.23 -9.61 12.59
N GLU A 400 -12.64 -10.06 13.79
CA GLU A 400 -12.87 -11.48 14.07
C GLU A 400 -14.16 -12.00 13.43
N ALA A 401 -15.14 -11.12 13.20
CA ALA A 401 -16.41 -11.45 12.58
C ALA A 401 -16.50 -10.92 11.14
N MET A 402 -17.41 -11.53 10.38
CA MET A 402 -17.83 -11.03 9.07
C MET A 402 -18.45 -9.62 9.18
N ASP A 403 -18.53 -8.94 8.03
CA ASP A 403 -19.23 -7.65 7.87
C ASP A 403 -18.69 -6.47 8.69
N PHE A 404 -17.45 -6.56 9.18
CA PHE A 404 -16.77 -5.48 9.91
C PHE A 404 -17.47 -5.14 11.23
N GLU A 405 -18.12 -6.13 11.84
CA GLU A 405 -18.77 -6.02 13.14
C GLU A 405 -17.90 -6.64 14.26
N GLY A 406 -18.12 -6.21 15.51
CA GLY A 406 -17.40 -6.74 16.68
C GLY A 406 -16.12 -5.99 17.04
N HIS A 407 -15.24 -6.64 17.80
CA HIS A 407 -13.94 -6.08 18.20
C HIS A 407 -13.01 -6.03 16.97
N GLY A 408 -12.55 -4.84 16.62
CA GLY A 408 -11.63 -4.59 15.53
C GLY A 408 -10.31 -4.04 16.04
N VAL A 409 -9.20 -4.55 15.54
CA VAL A 409 -7.84 -4.13 15.95
C VAL A 409 -7.13 -3.50 14.78
N GLU A 410 -6.71 -2.25 14.95
CA GLU A 410 -5.89 -1.55 13.96
C GLU A 410 -4.42 -1.96 14.08
N VAL A 411 -3.81 -2.20 12.92
CA VAL A 411 -2.45 -2.66 12.73
C VAL A 411 -1.80 -1.77 11.67
N SER A 412 -0.84 -0.95 12.10
CA SER A 412 -0.07 -0.04 11.23
C SER A 412 1.39 -0.47 11.02
N GLU A 413 1.83 -1.44 11.80
CA GLU A 413 3.15 -2.07 11.72
C GLU A 413 2.97 -3.57 11.79
N ALA A 414 3.99 -4.34 11.43
CA ALA A 414 3.90 -5.77 11.61
C ALA A 414 3.91 -6.12 13.15
N LEU A 415 2.94 -6.92 13.58
CA LEU A 415 2.69 -7.44 14.96
C LEU A 415 2.92 -8.95 15.21
N PRO A 416 3.97 -9.37 15.96
CA PRO A 416 4.49 -10.74 15.87
C PRO A 416 3.53 -11.77 16.45
N ASP A 417 2.50 -11.28 17.13
CA ASP A 417 1.24 -11.97 17.34
C ASP A 417 0.10 -10.96 17.37
N VAL A 418 -1.01 -11.29 16.69
CA VAL A 418 -2.22 -10.46 16.72
C VAL A 418 -2.85 -10.46 18.12
N GLU A 419 -2.59 -11.50 18.93
CA GLU A 419 -2.97 -11.54 20.35
C GLU A 419 -2.26 -10.45 21.18
N LEU A 420 -1.06 -10.00 20.78
CA LEU A 420 -0.38 -8.85 21.42
C LEU A 420 -1.14 -7.55 21.22
N ALA A 421 -1.90 -7.44 20.14
CA ALA A 421 -2.83 -6.35 19.90
C ALA A 421 -4.25 -6.66 20.40
N ARG A 422 -4.38 -7.67 21.28
CA ARG A 422 -5.64 -8.14 21.88
C ARG A 422 -6.68 -8.61 20.85
N HIS A 423 -6.22 -9.08 19.70
CA HIS A 423 -7.06 -9.69 18.67
C HIS A 423 -6.96 -11.21 18.75
N GLY A 424 -8.08 -11.92 18.62
CA GLY A 424 -8.10 -13.37 18.61
C GLY A 424 -7.40 -13.98 17.39
N PRO A 425 -7.12 -15.29 17.39
CA PRO A 425 -6.34 -15.96 16.35
C PRO A 425 -7.06 -16.08 14.99
N HIS A 426 -8.31 -15.61 14.90
CA HIS A 426 -9.14 -15.73 13.71
C HIS A 426 -9.51 -14.35 13.17
N THR A 427 -9.14 -14.07 11.93
CA THR A 427 -9.59 -12.87 11.20
C THR A 427 -10.54 -13.30 10.09
N GLN A 428 -11.72 -12.68 10.02
CA GLN A 428 -12.76 -12.94 9.01
C GLN A 428 -12.98 -11.76 8.06
N ALA A 429 -12.64 -10.54 8.47
CA ALA A 429 -12.67 -9.37 7.60
C ALA A 429 -11.48 -8.43 7.86
N ILE A 430 -11.00 -7.77 6.82
CA ILE A 430 -9.88 -6.82 6.89
C ILE A 430 -10.33 -5.51 6.24
N HIS A 431 -10.22 -4.40 6.96
CA HIS A 431 -10.47 -3.07 6.43
C HIS A 431 -9.13 -2.37 6.20
N VAL A 432 -8.73 -2.18 4.95
CA VAL A 432 -7.50 -1.47 4.61
C VAL A 432 -7.76 0.02 4.70
N LEU A 433 -7.12 0.68 5.68
CA LEU A 433 -7.23 2.13 5.92
C LEU A 433 -6.24 2.91 5.06
N SER A 434 -4.99 2.43 4.93
CA SER A 434 -3.92 3.12 4.19
C SER A 434 -2.81 2.15 3.76
N GLY A 435 -2.03 2.53 2.74
CA GLY A 435 -0.86 1.81 2.25
C GLY A 435 -1.13 0.42 1.66
N VAL A 436 -0.11 -0.16 1.02
CA VAL A 436 -0.21 -1.47 0.33
C VAL A 436 0.19 -2.64 1.26
N GLY A 437 0.69 -2.35 2.47
CA GLY A 437 1.26 -3.35 3.39
C GLY A 437 0.29 -4.40 3.94
N GLY A 438 -1.03 -4.15 3.90
CA GLY A 438 -2.04 -5.18 4.18
C GLY A 438 -2.04 -6.35 3.19
N ALA A 439 -1.36 -6.19 2.05
CA ALA A 439 -1.35 -7.16 0.97
C ALA A 439 -0.46 -8.39 1.21
N ASN A 440 0.42 -8.43 2.21
CA ASN A 440 1.29 -9.62 2.40
C ASN A 440 0.49 -10.89 2.77
N ALA A 441 -0.66 -10.74 3.45
CA ALA A 441 -1.60 -11.83 3.68
C ALA A 441 -2.49 -12.12 2.45
N CYS A 442 -2.82 -11.09 1.66
CA CYS A 442 -3.73 -11.17 0.50
C CYS A 442 -3.05 -11.64 -0.80
N LEU A 443 -1.74 -11.42 -0.94
CA LEU A 443 -0.92 -11.92 -2.04
C LEU A 443 -0.83 -13.45 -2.05
N ARG A 444 -1.09 -14.12 -0.92
CA ARG A 444 -1.11 -15.59 -0.81
C ARG A 444 -2.26 -16.23 -1.60
N SER A 445 -3.31 -15.49 -1.97
CA SER A 445 -4.49 -16.03 -2.68
C SER A 445 -4.68 -15.52 -4.12
N GLY A 446 -3.80 -14.64 -4.63
CA GLY A 446 -3.96 -14.08 -5.98
C GLY A 446 -5.22 -13.23 -6.15
N SER A 447 -5.80 -12.73 -5.06
CA SER A 447 -7.03 -11.93 -5.05
C SER A 447 -6.73 -10.47 -4.67
N ALA A 448 -7.10 -9.56 -5.57
CA ALA A 448 -7.32 -8.12 -5.40
C ALA A 448 -6.24 -7.31 -4.63
N VAL A 449 -5.42 -6.56 -5.39
CA VAL A 449 -4.69 -5.41 -4.86
C VAL A 449 -5.67 -4.22 -4.80
N GLU A 450 -6.50 -4.17 -3.77
CA GLU A 450 -7.32 -2.98 -3.50
C GLU A 450 -6.60 -2.02 -2.57
N ARG A 451 -6.71 -0.72 -2.87
CA ARG A 451 -5.82 0.34 -2.34
C ARG A 451 -6.31 0.99 -1.06
N VAL A 452 -7.58 0.81 -0.74
CA VAL A 452 -8.32 1.19 0.46
C VAL A 452 -9.65 0.46 0.27
N GLY A 453 -10.11 -0.30 1.25
CA GLY A 453 -11.29 -1.12 1.02
C GLY A 453 -11.56 -2.19 2.06
N LYS A 454 -12.77 -2.72 1.95
CA LYS A 454 -13.36 -3.73 2.83
C LYS A 454 -13.18 -5.10 2.20
N LEU A 455 -12.21 -5.88 2.67
CA LEU A 455 -11.97 -7.24 2.21
C LEU A 455 -12.78 -8.23 3.05
N ARG A 456 -13.61 -9.02 2.37
CA ARG A 456 -14.25 -10.21 2.95
C ARG A 456 -13.41 -11.43 2.60
N LEU A 457 -13.06 -12.25 3.59
CA LEU A 457 -12.41 -13.53 3.35
C LEU A 457 -13.49 -14.53 2.92
N GLU A 458 -13.31 -15.23 1.79
CA GLU A 458 -14.29 -16.22 1.35
C GLU A 458 -14.38 -17.37 2.36
N SER A 459 -15.58 -17.92 2.52
CA SER A 459 -15.87 -19.00 3.47
C SER A 459 -15.03 -20.24 3.16
N GLY A 460 -13.94 -20.41 3.88
CA GLY A 460 -12.94 -21.48 3.69
C GLY A 460 -11.49 -21.01 3.79
N THR A 461 -11.22 -19.72 3.61
CA THR A 461 -9.89 -19.10 3.84
C THR A 461 -9.85 -18.46 5.22
N LEU A 462 -9.68 -19.28 6.26
CA LEU A 462 -9.30 -18.79 7.59
C LEU A 462 -7.81 -18.41 7.54
N LEU A 463 -7.49 -17.14 7.78
CA LEU A 463 -6.12 -16.74 8.10
C LEU A 463 -5.86 -17.12 9.56
N GLU A 464 -5.46 -18.37 9.80
CA GLU A 464 -4.71 -18.73 11.01
C GLU A 464 -3.31 -18.14 10.87
N SER A 465 -3.14 -16.87 11.20
CA SER A 465 -1.84 -16.19 11.10
C SER A 465 -1.50 -15.58 12.44
N ARG A 466 -0.72 -16.34 13.21
CA ARG A 466 -0.23 -15.94 14.53
C ARG A 466 0.90 -14.92 14.50
N ASN A 467 1.46 -14.51 13.35
CA ASN A 467 2.65 -13.66 13.36
C ASN A 467 2.71 -12.57 12.26
N PHE A 468 3.02 -11.33 12.65
CA PHE A 468 3.51 -10.22 11.80
C PHE A 468 4.81 -9.62 12.46
N GLY A 469 6.08 -9.73 12.03
CA GLY A 469 7.25 -9.26 12.88
C GLY A 469 7.26 -7.78 13.44
N PRO A 470 7.93 -7.44 14.57
CA PRO A 470 7.70 -6.27 15.46
C PRO A 470 8.02 -4.86 14.89
N SER A 471 7.38 -3.74 15.33
CA SER A 471 7.63 -3.01 16.59
C SER A 471 6.44 -2.25 17.25
N LEU A 472 6.52 -2.17 18.58
CA LEU A 472 5.92 -1.24 19.56
C LEU A 472 4.44 -0.74 19.45
N GLN A 473 3.72 -0.97 20.57
CA GLN A 473 2.68 -0.05 21.05
C GLN A 473 3.13 1.40 20.88
N VAL A 474 2.28 2.23 20.26
CA VAL A 474 2.44 3.68 20.19
C VAL A 474 2.51 4.24 21.62
N GLY A 475 3.71 4.31 22.18
CA GLY A 475 3.97 5.07 23.40
C GLY A 475 3.81 6.57 23.12
N GLU A 476 3.66 7.38 24.17
CA GLU A 476 3.52 8.85 24.02
C GLU A 476 4.66 9.49 23.20
N HIS A 477 5.81 8.83 23.09
CA HIS A 477 6.97 9.27 22.30
C HIS A 477 6.83 9.04 20.77
N ASN A 478 5.84 8.25 20.32
CA ASN A 478 5.54 7.98 18.91
C ASN A 478 4.40 8.87 18.36
N LEU A 479 3.86 9.77 19.17
CA LEU A 479 2.74 10.66 18.80
C LEU A 479 3.20 11.94 18.09
N HIS A 480 4.50 12.22 18.04
CA HIS A 480 5.04 13.48 17.54
C HIS A 480 4.86 13.62 16.03
N PHE A 481 3.95 14.49 15.61
CA PHE A 481 3.78 14.89 14.22
C PHE A 481 5.00 15.73 13.80
N VAL A 482 6.00 15.06 13.24
CA VAL A 482 7.10 15.71 12.56
C VAL A 482 6.65 15.98 11.13
N SER A 483 6.55 17.25 10.77
CA SER A 483 6.45 17.67 9.37
C SER A 483 7.71 18.46 9.06
N LYS A 484 8.60 17.81 8.31
CA LYS A 484 9.94 18.28 8.00
C LYS A 484 10.26 17.98 6.56
N ILE A 485 10.85 18.95 5.86
CA ILE A 485 11.38 18.74 4.51
C ILE A 485 12.90 18.86 4.53
N GLN A 486 13.59 17.95 3.85
CA GLN A 486 15.04 17.92 3.73
C GLN A 486 15.42 17.98 2.25
N PHE A 487 16.20 18.99 1.86
CA PHE A 487 16.74 19.13 0.52
C PHE A 487 18.18 18.66 0.44
N PHE A 488 18.57 18.19 -0.74
CA PHE A 488 19.94 17.76 -1.08
C PHE A 488 20.44 18.52 -2.31
N SER A 489 21.73 18.83 -2.36
CA SER A 489 22.34 19.59 -3.45
C SER A 489 22.61 18.75 -4.71
N GLY A 490 22.52 17.41 -4.61
CA GLY A 490 22.61 16.48 -5.73
C GLY A 490 21.33 15.66 -5.93
N PRO A 491 21.18 15.00 -7.09
CA PRO A 491 20.10 14.04 -7.32
C PRO A 491 20.30 12.77 -6.48
N ASN A 492 19.23 11.98 -6.31
CA ASN A 492 19.21 10.75 -5.52
C ASN A 492 19.73 10.94 -4.08
N PHE A 493 19.43 12.10 -3.48
CA PHE A 493 19.77 12.43 -2.08
C PHE A 493 21.28 12.50 -1.80
N LEU A 494 22.07 12.82 -2.83
CA LEU A 494 23.52 12.97 -2.73
C LEU A 494 23.92 14.42 -2.43
N GLY A 495 25.14 14.62 -1.92
CA GLY A 495 25.71 15.93 -1.65
C GLY A 495 25.37 16.52 -0.28
N ASP A 496 25.52 17.84 -0.16
CA ASP A 496 25.16 18.58 1.04
C ASP A 496 23.64 18.63 1.21
N HIS A 497 23.16 18.81 2.44
CA HIS A 497 21.74 18.86 2.74
C HIS A 497 21.35 19.96 3.71
N ILE A 498 20.10 20.41 3.63
CA ILE A 498 19.47 21.36 4.54
C ILE A 498 18.05 20.92 4.86
N SER A 499 17.54 21.22 6.05
CA SER A 499 16.19 20.83 6.45
C SER A 499 15.39 21.95 7.09
N PHE A 500 14.07 21.93 6.90
CA PHE A 500 13.12 22.92 7.41
C PHE A 500 11.92 22.24 8.06
N GLU A 501 11.42 22.83 9.14
CA GLU A 501 10.21 22.40 9.88
C GLU A 501 9.10 23.47 9.86
N ASP A 502 9.46 24.69 9.42
CA ASP A 502 8.62 25.88 9.27
C ASP A 502 8.78 26.52 7.89
N ASP A 503 7.83 27.38 7.54
CA ASP A 503 7.80 28.16 6.30
C ASP A 503 9.07 28.98 6.09
N GLN A 504 9.56 29.04 4.86
CA GLN A 504 10.70 29.87 4.47
C GLN A 504 10.33 30.79 3.31
N THR A 505 10.34 32.11 3.56
CA THR A 505 10.10 33.13 2.52
C THR A 505 11.23 33.21 1.49
N SER A 506 12.41 32.66 1.79
CA SER A 506 13.48 32.52 0.80
C SER A 506 14.42 31.37 1.14
N LEU A 507 14.81 30.58 0.14
CA LEU A 507 15.86 29.58 0.27
C LEU A 507 17.28 30.22 0.26
N PRO A 508 18.29 29.60 0.92
CA PRO A 508 19.65 30.11 0.94
C PRO A 508 20.25 30.17 -0.47
N ALA A 509 20.76 31.34 -0.88
CA ALA A 509 21.31 31.54 -2.22
C ALA A 509 22.53 30.66 -2.55
N SER A 510 23.22 30.13 -1.54
CA SER A 510 24.36 29.23 -1.71
C SER A 510 23.98 27.76 -1.91
N PHE A 511 22.69 27.41 -1.75
CA PHE A 511 22.23 26.04 -1.79
C PHE A 511 21.15 25.89 -2.87
N GLN A 512 21.43 25.07 -3.88
CA GLN A 512 20.47 24.75 -4.94
C GLN A 512 19.95 23.33 -4.73
N PRO A 513 18.69 23.14 -4.33
CA PRO A 513 18.10 21.81 -4.20
C PRO A 513 18.06 21.09 -5.54
N GLN A 514 18.34 19.78 -5.53
CA GLN A 514 18.23 18.89 -6.68
C GLN A 514 17.40 17.64 -6.39
N SER A 515 17.23 17.29 -5.11
CA SER A 515 16.31 16.25 -4.63
C SER A 515 15.84 16.58 -3.22
N CYS A 516 14.75 15.96 -2.77
CA CYS A 516 14.24 16.18 -1.41
C CYS A 516 13.60 14.95 -0.78
N ARG A 517 13.53 14.96 0.55
CA ARG A 517 12.74 14.04 1.36
C ARG A 517 11.74 14.84 2.19
N VAL A 518 10.48 14.45 2.14
CA VAL A 518 9.44 14.99 3.00
C VAL A 518 9.14 13.95 4.07
N HIS A 519 9.44 14.30 5.32
CA HIS A 519 9.17 13.50 6.50
C HIS A 519 7.91 14.07 7.17
N GLY A 520 6.77 13.45 6.89
CA GLY A 520 5.46 13.85 7.40
C GLY A 520 4.90 15.17 6.85
N GLY A 521 3.58 15.26 6.80
CA GLY A 521 2.86 16.43 6.31
C GLY A 521 2.92 16.59 4.79
N SER A 522 2.62 17.81 4.33
CA SER A 522 2.76 18.20 2.93
C SER A 522 3.31 19.61 2.86
N TRP A 523 4.01 19.92 1.78
CA TRP A 523 4.73 21.16 1.57
C TRP A 523 4.43 21.70 0.18
N ILE A 524 4.44 23.03 0.06
CA ILE A 524 4.36 23.76 -1.20
C ILE A 524 5.74 24.32 -1.47
N LEU A 525 6.30 24.03 -2.62
CA LEU A 525 7.50 24.69 -3.12
C LEU A 525 7.10 25.72 -4.15
N PHE A 526 7.79 26.85 -4.10
CA PHE A 526 7.56 27.97 -4.99
C PHE A 526 8.83 28.28 -5.77
N ASP A 527 8.67 28.56 -7.05
CA ASP A 527 9.79 28.94 -7.92
C ASP A 527 10.37 30.32 -7.53
N GLU A 528 9.56 31.20 -6.95
CA GLU A 528 9.98 32.53 -6.52
C GLU A 528 10.03 32.68 -4.99
N LYS A 529 10.56 33.81 -4.53
CA LYS A 529 10.60 34.16 -3.11
C LYS A 529 9.22 34.63 -2.64
N ASN A 530 9.01 34.66 -1.33
CA ASN A 530 7.78 35.15 -0.69
C ASN A 530 6.51 34.39 -1.10
N PHE A 531 6.62 33.10 -1.42
CA PHE A 531 5.50 32.24 -1.79
C PHE A 531 4.82 32.68 -3.11
N GLU A 532 5.61 33.21 -4.04
CA GLU A 532 5.16 33.64 -5.36
C GLU A 532 5.61 32.67 -6.46
N GLY A 533 5.00 32.80 -7.65
CA GLY A 533 5.31 31.94 -8.81
C GLY A 533 4.53 30.63 -8.84
N ASP A 534 5.01 29.68 -9.63
CA ASP A 534 4.39 28.36 -9.79
C ASP A 534 4.54 27.52 -8.50
N GLN A 535 3.49 26.74 -8.19
CA GLN A 535 3.42 25.91 -6.99
C GLN A 535 3.71 24.44 -7.33
N HIS A 536 4.49 23.80 -6.47
CA HIS A 536 4.78 22.37 -6.52
C HIS A 536 4.44 21.73 -5.17
N ILE A 537 3.38 20.93 -5.15
CA ILE A 537 2.86 20.35 -3.92
C ILE A 537 3.50 18.97 -3.71
N LEU A 538 4.21 18.82 -2.59
CA LEU A 538 4.86 17.58 -2.18
C LEU A 538 4.21 17.02 -0.92
N SER A 539 3.75 15.78 -1.00
CA SER A 539 3.35 15.00 0.17
C SER A 539 4.55 14.23 0.75
N GLU A 540 4.35 13.58 1.89
CA GLU A 540 5.35 12.69 2.51
C GLU A 540 5.92 11.70 1.48
N GLY A 541 7.24 11.59 1.41
CA GLY A 541 7.90 10.77 0.40
C GLY A 541 9.32 11.19 0.04
N GLU A 542 9.91 10.44 -0.88
CA GLU A 542 11.26 10.68 -1.41
C GLU A 542 11.18 11.12 -2.87
N PHE A 543 11.84 12.24 -3.19
CA PHE A 543 11.82 12.88 -4.50
C PHE A 543 13.26 12.98 -5.02
N PRO A 544 13.75 11.97 -5.76
CA PRO A 544 15.17 11.84 -6.12
C PRO A 544 15.65 12.88 -7.15
N THR A 545 14.76 13.66 -7.75
CA THR A 545 15.11 14.69 -8.75
C THR A 545 14.17 15.90 -8.63
N LEU A 546 14.53 17.02 -9.27
CA LEU A 546 13.63 18.17 -9.46
C LEU A 546 12.32 17.78 -10.18
N THR A 547 12.40 16.92 -11.19
CA THR A 547 11.22 16.48 -11.93
C THR A 547 10.29 15.60 -11.09
N ALA A 548 10.84 14.81 -10.17
CA ALA A 548 10.05 14.05 -9.19
C ALA A 548 9.25 14.99 -8.28
N MET A 549 9.79 16.17 -7.97
CA MET A 549 9.10 17.22 -7.22
C MET A 549 8.04 17.97 -8.06
N GLY A 550 7.91 17.66 -9.35
CA GLY A 550 7.05 18.40 -10.28
C GLY A 550 7.66 19.71 -10.79
N CYS A 551 8.91 20.01 -10.43
CA CYS A 551 9.65 21.16 -10.92
C CYS A 551 10.19 20.92 -12.33
N LEU A 552 10.54 22.01 -13.03
CA LEU A 552 11.34 21.91 -14.25
C LEU A 552 12.73 21.36 -13.92
N ALA A 553 13.32 20.59 -14.85
CA ALA A 553 14.63 19.95 -14.65
C ALA A 553 15.78 20.95 -14.37
N SER A 554 15.60 22.23 -14.71
CA SER A 554 16.53 23.32 -14.42
C SER A 554 15.88 24.43 -13.56
N GLY A 555 14.80 24.11 -12.85
CA GLY A 555 14.07 25.05 -12.00
C GLY A 555 14.91 25.52 -10.82
N VAL A 556 14.64 26.74 -10.35
CA VAL A 556 15.21 27.28 -9.13
C VAL A 556 14.08 27.43 -8.13
N LEU A 557 14.23 26.83 -6.96
CA LEU A 557 13.28 27.00 -5.88
C LEU A 557 13.58 28.28 -5.12
N GLY A 558 12.57 29.12 -4.94
CA GLY A 558 12.69 30.41 -4.28
C GLY A 558 12.23 30.40 -2.83
N SER A 559 11.13 29.70 -2.50
CA SER A 559 10.55 29.65 -1.15
C SER A 559 9.75 28.37 -0.92
N LEU A 560 9.37 28.12 0.33
CA LEU A 560 8.59 26.92 0.70
C LEU A 560 7.62 27.18 1.85
N GLN A 561 6.45 26.56 1.78
CA GLN A 561 5.41 26.70 2.80
C GLN A 561 4.89 25.32 3.24
N LYS A 562 4.63 25.17 4.53
CA LYS A 562 3.99 23.98 5.08
C LYS A 562 2.49 24.02 4.85
N VAL A 563 1.93 22.91 4.39
CA VAL A 563 0.47 22.79 4.26
C VAL A 563 -0.13 22.57 5.65
N PRO A 564 -1.09 23.42 6.09
CA PRO A 564 -1.73 23.27 7.39
C PRO A 564 -2.62 22.02 7.47
N LEU A 565 -2.76 21.46 8.67
CA LEU A 565 -3.73 20.40 8.93
C LEU A 565 -5.15 20.95 8.82
N HIS A 566 -6.06 20.14 8.27
CA HIS A 566 -7.45 20.49 8.03
C HIS A 566 -8.33 19.31 8.44
N PHE A 567 -9.21 19.55 9.41
CA PHE A 567 -10.05 18.50 9.99
C PHE A 567 -11.46 18.61 9.41
N SER A 568 -11.64 18.23 8.16
CA SER A 568 -12.96 18.11 7.52
C SER A 568 -12.93 17.02 6.45
N GLU A 569 -14.09 16.48 6.08
CA GLU A 569 -14.17 15.68 4.87
C GLU A 569 -13.88 16.55 3.63
N PRO A 570 -13.23 16.00 2.59
CA PRO A 570 -13.01 16.70 1.33
C PRO A 570 -14.33 16.90 0.59
N SER A 571 -14.64 18.15 0.22
CA SER A 571 -15.77 18.50 -0.62
C SER A 571 -15.48 19.78 -1.40
N ILE A 572 -15.53 19.69 -2.73
CA ILE A 572 -15.32 20.80 -3.65
C ILE A 572 -16.41 20.83 -4.72
N PHE A 573 -16.83 22.05 -5.08
CA PHE A 573 -17.76 22.32 -6.15
C PHE A 573 -17.06 23.11 -7.25
N LEU A 574 -17.15 22.63 -8.48
CA LEU A 574 -16.68 23.32 -9.67
C LEU A 574 -17.87 23.78 -10.51
N TYR A 575 -17.79 25.00 -11.04
CA TYR A 575 -18.88 25.63 -11.78
C TYR A 575 -18.43 26.05 -13.17
N GLY A 576 -19.31 25.84 -14.14
CA GLY A 576 -19.10 26.21 -15.54
C GLY A 576 -19.22 27.71 -15.81
N LEU A 577 -19.75 28.50 -14.86
CA LEU A 577 -19.81 29.97 -14.92
C LEU A 577 -19.18 30.59 -13.67
N GLU A 578 -18.95 31.90 -13.74
CA GLU A 578 -18.48 32.70 -12.61
C GLU A 578 -19.55 32.80 -11.52
N CYS A 579 -19.16 33.20 -10.31
CA CYS A 579 -20.09 33.44 -9.20
C CYS A 579 -20.99 32.24 -8.83
N PHE A 580 -20.49 31.02 -9.01
CA PHE A 580 -21.16 29.76 -8.66
C PHE A 580 -22.43 29.47 -9.47
N GLU A 581 -22.45 29.87 -10.74
CA GLU A 581 -23.56 29.64 -11.65
C GLU A 581 -23.26 28.56 -12.72
N GLY A 582 -24.29 28.16 -13.46
CA GLY A 582 -24.15 27.25 -14.59
C GLY A 582 -24.13 25.77 -14.19
N LYS A 583 -23.47 24.94 -15.02
CA LYS A 583 -23.32 23.51 -14.72
C LYS A 583 -22.39 23.36 -13.51
N GLU A 584 -22.83 22.61 -12.51
CA GLU A 584 -22.04 22.29 -11.32
C GLU A 584 -21.63 20.81 -11.29
N ILE A 585 -20.53 20.53 -10.59
CA ILE A 585 -20.14 19.18 -10.18
C ILE A 585 -19.59 19.24 -8.75
N GLU A 586 -20.09 18.36 -7.89
CA GLU A 586 -19.56 18.14 -6.54
C GLU A 586 -18.61 16.95 -6.57
N LEU A 587 -17.44 17.11 -5.94
CA LEU A 587 -16.40 16.11 -5.88
C LEU A 587 -15.91 15.96 -4.44
N ASP A 588 -15.77 14.71 -3.99
CA ASP A 588 -15.32 14.32 -2.65
C ASP A 588 -14.01 13.51 -2.67
N ARG A 589 -13.48 13.23 -3.87
CA ARG A 589 -12.34 12.32 -4.10
C ARG A 589 -11.41 12.86 -5.18
N GLU A 590 -10.27 12.19 -5.34
CA GLU A 590 -9.37 12.45 -6.47
C GLU A 590 -10.06 12.18 -7.82
N VAL A 591 -9.91 13.11 -8.76
CA VAL A 591 -10.43 13.04 -10.13
C VAL A 591 -9.28 13.24 -11.11
N ARG A 592 -8.96 12.20 -11.86
CA ARG A 592 -7.84 12.20 -12.82
C ARG A 592 -8.18 12.87 -14.15
N SER A 593 -9.45 12.93 -14.52
CA SER A 593 -9.91 13.61 -15.72
C SER A 593 -11.31 14.15 -15.49
N LEU A 594 -11.41 15.47 -15.36
CA LEU A 594 -12.70 16.14 -15.18
C LEU A 594 -13.65 15.88 -16.35
N GLN A 595 -13.09 15.74 -17.55
CA GLN A 595 -13.81 15.33 -18.75
C GLN A 595 -14.39 13.90 -18.66
N ALA A 596 -13.66 12.96 -18.05
CA ALA A 596 -14.14 11.59 -17.85
C ALA A 596 -15.32 11.53 -16.86
N GLU A 597 -15.37 12.46 -15.89
CA GLU A 597 -16.51 12.68 -14.99
C GLU A 597 -17.69 13.41 -15.68
N GLY A 598 -17.59 13.65 -17.00
CA GLY A 598 -18.63 14.31 -17.79
C GLY A 598 -18.72 15.82 -17.57
N PHE A 599 -17.69 16.44 -16.99
CA PHE A 599 -17.62 17.88 -16.77
C PHE A 599 -16.55 18.54 -17.67
N ASN A 600 -16.78 19.79 -18.09
CA ASN A 600 -15.84 20.45 -18.99
C ASN A 600 -14.59 20.91 -18.22
N ASN A 601 -13.41 20.81 -18.81
CA ASN A 601 -12.18 21.34 -18.22
C ASN A 601 -12.19 22.87 -18.10
N HIS A 602 -13.17 23.57 -18.70
CA HIS A 602 -13.39 25.01 -18.51
C HIS A 602 -14.17 25.29 -17.22
N VAL A 603 -13.43 25.61 -16.14
CA VAL A 603 -13.95 25.97 -14.82
C VAL A 603 -13.85 27.48 -14.64
N LEU A 604 -14.95 28.12 -14.23
CA LEU A 604 -15.02 29.58 -14.08
C LEU A 604 -15.22 30.06 -12.64
N SER A 605 -15.74 29.22 -11.74
CA SER A 605 -15.72 29.47 -10.30
C SER A 605 -15.63 28.16 -9.50
N VAL A 606 -15.13 28.26 -8.27
CA VAL A 606 -14.81 27.12 -7.41
C VAL A 606 -15.24 27.43 -5.97
N ARG A 607 -15.94 26.49 -5.33
CA ARG A 607 -16.33 26.60 -3.91
C ARG A 607 -15.80 25.37 -3.17
N ILE A 608 -14.94 25.58 -2.19
CA ILE A 608 -14.41 24.53 -1.34
C ILE A 608 -15.23 24.52 -0.05
N ARG A 609 -15.92 23.42 0.23
CA ARG A 609 -16.68 23.23 1.48
C ARG A 609 -15.84 22.53 2.53
N GLY A 610 -14.93 21.67 2.12
CA GLY A 610 -14.06 20.94 3.03
C GLY A 610 -12.84 20.36 2.35
N GLY A 611 -11.83 20.10 3.17
CA GLY A 611 -10.52 19.61 2.77
C GLY A 611 -9.66 20.71 2.17
N VAL A 612 -8.41 20.35 1.91
CA VAL A 612 -7.49 21.14 1.10
C VAL A 612 -7.31 20.41 -0.21
N TRP A 613 -7.49 21.11 -1.33
CA TRP A 613 -7.49 20.52 -2.66
C TRP A 613 -6.31 21.03 -3.49
N VAL A 614 -5.76 20.15 -4.31
CA VAL A 614 -4.84 20.51 -5.38
C VAL A 614 -5.61 20.42 -6.69
N LEU A 615 -5.71 21.53 -7.41
CA LEU A 615 -6.26 21.58 -8.77
C LEU A 615 -5.08 21.58 -9.74
N CYS A 616 -5.18 20.80 -10.81
CA CYS A 616 -4.15 20.68 -11.83
C CYS A 616 -4.70 21.10 -13.20
N GLU A 617 -3.87 21.83 -13.96
CA GLU A 617 -4.25 22.39 -15.26
C GLU A 617 -4.63 21.32 -16.30
N HIS A 618 -4.03 20.14 -16.20
CA HIS A 618 -4.23 19.04 -17.14
C HIS A 618 -4.71 17.77 -16.43
N SER A 619 -5.19 16.81 -17.21
CA SER A 619 -5.53 15.48 -16.70
C SER A 619 -4.30 14.76 -16.13
N ASP A 620 -4.55 13.76 -15.30
CA ASP A 620 -3.56 12.89 -14.64
C ASP A 620 -2.65 13.59 -13.61
N PHE A 621 -3.10 14.71 -13.04
CA PHE A 621 -2.41 15.58 -12.07
C PHE A 621 -1.19 16.30 -12.66
N ARG A 622 -1.32 16.76 -13.90
CA ARG A 622 -0.23 17.40 -14.66
C ARG A 622 -0.47 18.90 -14.90
N GLY A 623 0.58 19.58 -15.32
CA GLY A 623 0.58 21.02 -15.55
C GLY A 623 0.76 21.80 -14.25
N ARG A 624 0.46 23.09 -14.29
CA ARG A 624 0.50 23.94 -13.11
C ARG A 624 -0.49 23.44 -12.05
N GLN A 625 -0.12 23.63 -10.80
CA GLN A 625 -0.88 23.19 -9.64
C GLN A 625 -1.29 24.38 -8.79
N TRP A 626 -2.46 24.29 -8.16
CA TRP A 626 -2.94 25.29 -7.21
C TRP A 626 -3.46 24.59 -5.96
N LEU A 627 -2.88 24.94 -4.81
CA LEU A 627 -3.42 24.55 -3.53
C LEU A 627 -4.55 25.51 -3.12
N VAL A 628 -5.73 24.97 -2.86
CA VAL A 628 -6.90 25.74 -2.39
C VAL A 628 -7.45 25.12 -1.11
N GLY A 629 -7.56 25.95 -0.07
CA GLY A 629 -8.20 25.60 1.20
C GLY A 629 -9.69 25.95 1.20
N SER A 630 -10.29 26.04 2.40
CA SER A 630 -11.69 26.41 2.57
C SER A 630 -11.95 27.86 2.14
N CYS A 631 -12.35 28.06 0.88
CA CYS A 631 -12.66 29.38 0.33
C CYS A 631 -13.67 29.33 -0.82
N GLU A 632 -14.19 30.51 -1.16
CA GLU A 632 -15.09 30.73 -2.29
C GLU A 632 -14.39 31.58 -3.35
N ILE A 633 -14.08 30.98 -4.51
CA ILE A 633 -13.40 31.63 -5.64
C ILE A 633 -14.45 31.95 -6.70
N THR A 634 -14.92 33.20 -6.72
CA THR A 634 -15.96 33.66 -7.65
C THR A 634 -15.49 33.74 -9.10
N ASN A 635 -14.18 33.89 -9.33
CA ASN A 635 -13.59 33.95 -10.66
C ASN A 635 -12.25 33.19 -10.70
N TRP A 636 -12.26 31.98 -11.27
CA TRP A 636 -11.10 31.10 -11.33
C TRP A 636 -9.97 31.65 -12.21
N LEU A 637 -10.29 32.33 -13.32
CA LEU A 637 -9.30 32.91 -14.21
C LEU A 637 -8.46 33.98 -13.52
N THR A 638 -9.10 34.82 -12.71
CA THR A 638 -8.41 35.89 -11.97
C THR A 638 -7.54 35.31 -10.87
N TYR A 639 -7.98 34.23 -10.23
CA TYR A 639 -7.24 33.54 -9.18
C TYR A 639 -6.04 32.74 -9.70
N SER A 640 -6.23 31.96 -10.78
CA SER A 640 -5.24 30.97 -11.25
C SER A 640 -4.47 31.40 -12.50
N GLY A 641 -4.92 32.43 -13.22
CA GLY A 641 -4.39 32.82 -14.53
C GLY A 641 -4.82 31.89 -15.68
N THR A 642 -5.70 30.91 -15.44
CA THR A 642 -6.24 30.01 -16.47
C THR A 642 -7.71 29.68 -16.20
N GLN A 643 -8.44 29.26 -17.23
CA GLN A 643 -9.80 28.71 -17.08
C GLN A 643 -9.80 27.19 -17.03
N ARG A 644 -8.62 26.56 -17.09
CA ARG A 644 -8.51 25.12 -17.28
C ARG A 644 -8.23 24.39 -15.98
N VAL A 645 -9.07 23.42 -15.65
CA VAL A 645 -8.84 22.40 -14.61
C VAL A 645 -9.06 21.05 -15.27
N GLY A 646 -7.99 20.25 -15.39
CA GLY A 646 -8.06 18.93 -16.02
C GLY A 646 -8.17 17.79 -15.02
N SER A 647 -7.64 17.96 -13.82
CA SER A 647 -7.70 16.99 -12.73
C SER A 647 -7.54 17.67 -11.38
N LEU A 648 -7.90 16.98 -10.30
CA LEU A 648 -7.81 17.51 -8.95
C LEU A 648 -7.78 16.38 -7.92
N TYR A 649 -7.21 16.64 -6.75
CA TYR A 649 -7.20 15.69 -5.64
C TYR A 649 -7.18 16.40 -4.29
N PRO A 650 -7.84 15.84 -3.27
CA PRO A 650 -7.70 16.33 -1.91
C PRO A 650 -6.33 15.92 -1.36
N ILE A 651 -5.69 16.80 -0.58
CA ILE A 651 -4.50 16.44 0.18
C ILE A 651 -4.91 15.45 1.27
N LYS A 652 -4.40 14.23 1.14
CA LYS A 652 -4.54 13.21 2.17
C LYS A 652 -3.62 13.57 3.32
N GLN A 653 -4.21 13.82 4.48
CA GLN A 653 -3.45 14.12 5.68
C GLN A 653 -3.25 12.83 6.47
N ARG A 654 -2.01 12.61 6.92
CA ARG A 654 -1.72 11.54 7.87
C ARG A 654 -2.52 11.78 9.14
N ARG A 655 -2.99 10.70 9.78
CA ARG A 655 -3.65 10.77 11.09
C ARG A 655 -2.76 11.52 12.07
N ALA A 656 -3.16 12.73 12.42
CA ALA A 656 -2.50 13.55 13.43
C ALA A 656 -3.22 13.38 14.76
N TYR A 657 -2.45 13.15 15.82
CA TYR A 657 -2.97 13.17 17.18
C TYR A 657 -2.89 14.60 17.72
N PHE A 658 -3.92 15.01 18.44
CA PHE A 658 -4.02 16.36 18.98
C PHE A 658 -4.81 16.40 20.28
N ARG A 659 -4.69 17.51 21.00
CA ARG A 659 -5.51 17.85 22.16
C ARG A 659 -6.35 19.08 21.83
N LEU A 660 -7.58 19.12 22.34
CA LEU A 660 -8.51 20.22 22.13
C LEU A 660 -8.61 21.06 23.39
N TRP A 661 -7.98 22.23 23.40
CA TRP A 661 -7.95 23.15 24.53
C TRP A 661 -9.09 24.16 24.46
N ASN A 662 -9.75 24.39 25.59
CA ASN A 662 -10.75 25.44 25.73
C ASN A 662 -10.24 26.54 26.66
N THR A 663 -9.94 27.72 26.11
CA THR A 663 -9.37 28.85 26.87
C THR A 663 -10.35 29.41 27.90
N ALA A 664 -11.65 29.45 27.59
CA ALA A 664 -12.67 29.97 28.50
C ALA A 664 -12.84 29.10 29.74
N LEU A 665 -12.78 27.77 29.56
CA LEU A 665 -12.98 26.79 30.64
C LEU A 665 -11.68 26.33 31.30
N ARG A 666 -10.52 26.65 30.72
CA ARG A 666 -9.18 26.25 31.17
C ARG A 666 -9.03 24.74 31.33
N GLY A 667 -9.49 23.99 30.33
CA GLY A 667 -9.40 22.53 30.30
C GLY A 667 -9.37 21.98 28.89
N PHE A 668 -9.09 20.68 28.78
CA PHE A 668 -9.08 19.94 27.52
C PHE A 668 -10.38 19.15 27.36
N LEU A 669 -10.81 18.95 26.11
CA LEU A 669 -11.80 17.93 25.80
C LEU A 669 -11.23 16.55 26.17
N ALA A 670 -11.95 15.79 26.98
CA ALA A 670 -11.45 14.58 27.60
C ALA A 670 -12.51 13.48 27.67
N MET A 671 -12.03 12.24 27.65
CA MET A 671 -12.76 11.07 28.13
C MET A 671 -12.29 10.73 29.55
N PRO A 672 -13.16 10.75 30.57
CA PRO A 672 -12.81 10.35 31.94
C PRO A 672 -12.36 8.89 32.04
N ASP A 673 -11.45 8.60 32.97
CA ASP A 673 -11.02 7.23 33.31
C ASP A 673 -12.15 6.43 33.99
N HIS A 674 -12.13 5.10 33.85
CA HIS A 674 -13.03 4.15 34.50
C HIS A 674 -14.53 4.37 34.23
N VAL A 675 -14.96 4.10 32.99
CA VAL A 675 -16.38 3.83 32.74
C VAL A 675 -16.54 2.40 32.27
N GLU A 676 -16.50 1.49 33.24
CA GLU A 676 -16.41 0.03 33.10
C GLU A 676 -17.60 -0.66 32.39
N ASP A 677 -18.50 0.08 31.70
CA ASP A 677 -19.77 -0.48 31.18
C ASP A 677 -20.37 0.23 29.94
N MET A 678 -19.56 0.85 29.06
CA MET A 678 -20.15 1.79 28.10
C MET A 678 -20.58 1.23 26.74
N LYS A 679 -21.91 1.27 26.50
CA LYS A 679 -22.51 1.48 25.17
C LYS A 679 -22.21 2.88 24.59
N ALA A 680 -21.79 3.84 25.44
CA ALA A 680 -21.59 5.26 25.10
C ALA A 680 -20.59 5.97 26.03
N GLY A 681 -19.40 6.38 25.58
CA GLY A 681 -18.41 7.14 26.35
C GLY A 681 -18.83 8.58 26.69
N ARG A 682 -18.65 9.01 27.94
CA ARG A 682 -18.89 10.41 28.33
C ARG A 682 -17.77 11.31 27.77
N VAL A 683 -18.14 12.49 27.26
CA VAL A 683 -17.20 13.51 26.80
C VAL A 683 -17.36 14.77 27.63
N VAL A 684 -16.28 15.22 28.25
CA VAL A 684 -16.27 16.37 29.17
C VAL A 684 -15.10 17.30 28.89
N VAL A 685 -15.11 18.47 29.51
CA VAL A 685 -13.90 19.29 29.68
C VAL A 685 -13.31 19.02 31.06
N SER A 686 -12.05 18.60 31.11
CA SER A 686 -11.33 18.39 32.37
C SER A 686 -9.92 18.98 32.33
N LYS A 687 -9.35 19.19 33.51
CA LYS A 687 -7.96 19.65 33.64
C LYS A 687 -7.02 18.44 33.54
N PRO A 688 -5.77 18.62 33.07
CA PRO A 688 -4.79 17.52 32.97
C PRO A 688 -4.53 16.77 34.29
N GLN A 689 -4.74 17.43 35.43
CA GLN A 689 -4.52 16.86 36.77
C GLN A 689 -5.64 15.91 37.23
N GLU A 690 -6.78 15.88 36.53
CA GLU A 690 -8.01 15.18 36.94
C GLU A 690 -8.12 13.76 36.35
N GLY A 691 -7.09 13.28 35.64
CA GLY A 691 -7.12 12.00 34.92
C GLY A 691 -7.96 12.06 33.64
N GLY A 692 -7.98 10.97 32.88
CA GLY A 692 -8.67 10.85 31.59
C GLY A 692 -7.76 10.89 30.37
N SER A 693 -8.31 10.43 29.23
CA SER A 693 -7.67 10.54 27.93
C SER A 693 -8.02 11.87 27.25
N PHE A 694 -6.98 12.63 26.91
CA PHE A 694 -7.07 13.93 26.24
C PHE A 694 -6.65 13.89 24.78
N ILE A 695 -6.32 12.70 24.27
CA ILE A 695 -5.70 12.52 22.96
C ILE A 695 -6.78 12.14 21.96
N TRP A 696 -6.97 13.02 20.99
CA TRP A 696 -7.95 12.90 19.92
C TRP A 696 -7.24 12.76 18.59
N TYR A 697 -7.94 12.18 17.62
CA TYR A 697 -7.53 12.17 16.23
C TYR A 697 -8.75 12.29 15.32
N TYR A 698 -8.50 12.70 14.09
CA TYR A 698 -9.51 12.89 13.05
C TYR A 698 -9.35 11.83 11.96
N GLU A 699 -10.46 11.24 11.52
CA GLU A 699 -10.47 10.21 10.49
C GLU A 699 -11.82 10.22 9.76
N ASP A 700 -11.83 10.53 8.45
CA ASP A 700 -13.00 10.45 7.57
C ASP A 700 -14.29 11.05 8.17
N GLY A 701 -14.23 12.31 8.62
CA GLY A 701 -15.37 12.97 9.26
C GLY A 701 -15.52 12.71 10.76
N LEU A 702 -14.79 11.75 11.31
CA LEU A 702 -14.96 11.29 12.69
C LEU A 702 -13.92 11.90 13.61
N LEU A 703 -14.38 12.46 14.73
CA LEU A 703 -13.53 12.87 15.83
C LEU A 703 -13.49 11.75 16.88
N LYS A 704 -12.32 11.14 17.06
CA LYS A 704 -12.12 9.90 17.82
C LYS A 704 -11.12 10.11 18.94
N ASN A 705 -11.22 9.30 20.00
CA ASN A 705 -10.29 9.36 21.12
C ASN A 705 -9.37 8.14 21.11
N GLN A 706 -8.08 8.34 21.43
CA GLN A 706 -7.06 7.30 21.36
C GLN A 706 -7.41 6.03 22.16
N VAL A 707 -8.08 6.17 23.31
CA VAL A 707 -8.41 5.02 24.17
C VAL A 707 -9.71 4.30 23.76
N ALA A 708 -10.44 4.83 22.78
CA ALA A 708 -11.65 4.21 22.24
C ALA A 708 -11.71 4.32 20.71
N PRO A 709 -10.83 3.60 19.98
CA PRO A 709 -10.67 3.74 18.53
C PRO A 709 -11.86 3.20 17.72
N THR A 710 -12.80 2.47 18.32
CA THR A 710 -14.03 1.98 17.68
C THR A 710 -15.23 2.89 17.92
N MET A 711 -15.03 4.03 18.59
CA MET A 711 -16.05 5.00 18.90
C MET A 711 -15.71 6.38 18.33
N SER A 712 -16.74 7.11 17.93
CA SER A 712 -16.63 8.47 17.42
C SER A 712 -17.58 9.42 18.13
N LEU A 713 -17.29 10.72 18.03
CA LEU A 713 -18.10 11.75 18.65
C LEU A 713 -19.48 11.79 18.00
N GLN A 714 -20.54 11.68 18.80
CA GLN A 714 -21.93 11.60 18.32
C GLN A 714 -22.88 12.38 19.23
N VAL A 715 -23.87 13.03 18.62
CA VAL A 715 -25.02 13.64 19.28
C VAL A 715 -26.05 12.56 19.58
N ILE A 716 -26.50 12.48 20.84
CA ILE A 716 -27.56 11.56 21.27
C ILE A 716 -28.84 12.31 21.63
N GLY A 717 -29.97 11.72 21.23
CA GLY A 717 -31.30 12.31 21.39
C GLY A 717 -31.67 13.28 20.25
N PRO A 718 -32.78 14.02 20.39
CA PRO A 718 -33.19 15.00 19.39
C PRO A 718 -32.10 16.07 19.20
N PRO A 719 -31.86 16.59 17.98
CA PRO A 719 -30.82 17.59 17.72
C PRO A 719 -31.27 19.00 18.13
N SER A 720 -31.49 19.19 19.42
CA SER A 720 -31.83 20.48 20.03
C SER A 720 -30.60 21.14 20.66
N THR A 721 -30.67 22.45 20.89
CA THR A 721 -29.67 23.19 21.65
C THR A 721 -29.53 22.59 23.06
N GLY A 722 -28.31 22.20 23.42
CA GLY A 722 -27.99 21.51 24.68
C GLY A 722 -28.04 19.99 24.62
N SER A 723 -28.29 19.39 23.45
CA SER A 723 -28.25 17.92 23.28
C SER A 723 -26.88 17.36 23.60
N LYS A 724 -26.84 16.20 24.27
CA LYS A 724 -25.58 15.63 24.74
C LYS A 724 -24.75 15.08 23.59
N VAL A 725 -23.45 15.34 23.66
CA VAL A 725 -22.46 14.78 22.75
C VAL A 725 -21.60 13.78 23.52
N VAL A 726 -21.51 12.56 23.00
CA VAL A 726 -20.87 11.40 23.63
C VAL A 726 -19.97 10.71 22.61
N LEU A 727 -19.09 9.82 23.07
CA LEU A 727 -18.46 8.84 22.19
C LEU A 727 -19.39 7.63 22.07
N TRP A 728 -19.66 7.17 20.85
CA TRP A 728 -20.52 6.01 20.62
C TRP A 728 -19.97 5.17 19.47
N ALA A 729 -20.33 3.89 19.44
CA ALA A 729 -19.94 2.97 18.36
C ALA A 729 -20.32 3.50 16.96
N GLU A 730 -19.45 3.26 16.00
CA GLU A 730 -19.58 3.75 14.62
C GLU A 730 -20.66 3.05 13.78
N SER A 731 -21.36 2.05 14.33
CA SER A 731 -22.39 1.27 13.63
C SER A 731 -23.71 2.02 13.40
N ARG A 732 -23.87 3.24 13.92
CA ARG A 732 -25.10 4.02 13.73
C ARG A 732 -25.14 4.66 12.34
N LEU A 733 -26.28 4.52 11.67
CA LEU A 733 -26.62 5.26 10.46
C LEU A 733 -27.78 6.24 10.75
N PRO A 734 -27.75 7.46 10.18
CA PRO A 734 -26.66 8.02 9.37
C PRO A 734 -25.40 8.31 10.19
N ARG A 735 -24.22 8.25 9.54
CA ARG A 735 -22.94 8.64 10.14
C ARG A 735 -23.00 10.12 10.51
N GLN A 736 -22.59 10.45 11.74
CA GLN A 736 -22.46 11.84 12.18
C GLN A 736 -21.02 12.28 12.00
N THR A 737 -20.80 13.25 11.12
CA THR A 737 -19.48 13.79 10.82
C THR A 737 -19.32 15.19 11.38
N TRP A 738 -18.06 15.53 11.59
CA TRP A 738 -17.62 16.76 12.23
C TRP A 738 -16.50 17.40 11.41
N SER A 739 -16.42 18.70 11.52
CA SER A 739 -15.32 19.50 10.99
C SER A 739 -14.78 20.47 12.04
N ILE A 740 -13.51 20.88 11.94
CA ILE A 740 -12.93 21.93 12.77
C ILE A 740 -12.59 23.11 11.88
N SER A 741 -13.25 24.25 12.10
CA SER A 741 -12.99 25.47 11.34
C SER A 741 -11.66 26.12 11.76
N GLU A 742 -11.11 26.98 10.89
CA GLU A 742 -9.92 27.79 11.18
C GLU A 742 -10.11 28.72 12.40
N SER A 743 -11.36 29.10 12.68
CA SER A 743 -11.72 29.88 13.88
C SER A 743 -11.81 29.05 15.16
N GLY A 744 -11.56 27.73 15.09
CA GLY A 744 -11.60 26.82 16.24
C GLY A 744 -12.99 26.32 16.62
N HIS A 745 -14.00 26.43 15.74
CA HIS A 745 -15.31 25.83 16.01
C HIS A 745 -15.31 24.37 15.56
N ILE A 746 -15.79 23.47 16.42
CA ILE A 746 -16.02 22.07 16.06
C ILE A 746 -17.46 21.96 15.58
N CYS A 747 -17.65 21.94 14.26
CA CYS A 747 -18.94 21.97 13.59
C CYS A 747 -19.50 20.57 13.37
N SER A 748 -20.82 20.41 13.52
CA SER A 748 -21.50 19.20 13.07
C SER A 748 -21.91 19.37 11.63
N ASP A 749 -21.46 18.48 10.76
CA ASP A 749 -21.79 18.53 9.33
C ASP A 749 -23.21 17.99 9.06
N MET A 750 -23.74 17.16 9.96
CA MET A 750 -25.12 16.66 9.90
C MET A 750 -26.15 17.69 10.39
N PHE A 751 -25.80 18.49 11.39
CA PHE A 751 -26.73 19.46 11.99
C PHE A 751 -26.26 20.89 11.67
N GLU A 752 -26.73 21.41 10.54
CA GLU A 752 -26.31 22.74 10.03
C GLU A 752 -26.41 23.84 11.09
N GLY A 753 -25.36 24.67 11.16
CA GLY A 753 -25.29 25.79 12.11
C GLY A 753 -25.16 25.37 13.58
N ARG A 754 -24.86 24.09 13.85
CA ARG A 754 -24.61 23.57 15.20
C ARG A 754 -23.14 23.22 15.40
N ILE A 755 -22.63 23.54 16.59
CA ILE A 755 -21.24 23.36 16.97
C ILE A 755 -21.13 22.74 18.37
N LEU A 756 -19.94 22.22 18.69
CA LEU A 756 -19.62 21.69 20.01
C LEU A 756 -19.43 22.83 21.01
N ASP A 757 -20.19 22.77 22.10
CA ASP A 757 -20.08 23.65 23.26
C ASP A 757 -20.03 22.80 24.53
N VAL A 758 -19.99 23.45 25.67
CA VAL A 758 -20.01 22.83 26.99
C VAL A 758 -21.23 23.34 27.75
N LYS A 759 -21.95 22.43 28.41
CA LYS A 759 -23.26 22.71 29.00
C LYS A 759 -23.25 23.92 29.95
N GLY A 760 -22.22 24.04 30.78
CA GLY A 760 -22.08 25.08 31.80
C GLY A 760 -23.11 24.97 32.93
N GLY A 761 -23.14 26.00 33.79
CA GLY A 761 -24.08 26.11 34.92
C GLY A 761 -23.64 25.42 36.20
N ARG A 762 -24.61 25.18 37.12
CA ARG A 762 -24.37 24.61 38.46
C ARG A 762 -24.73 23.11 38.58
N GLY A 763 -25.09 22.46 37.48
CA GLY A 763 -25.45 21.03 37.46
C GLY A 763 -24.24 20.10 37.53
N TYR A 764 -24.49 18.82 37.83
CA TYR A 764 -23.45 17.77 37.87
C TYR A 764 -22.84 17.45 36.49
N ASP A 765 -23.53 17.83 35.41
CA ASP A 765 -23.11 17.66 34.03
C ASP A 765 -22.68 18.98 33.37
N ARG A 766 -22.32 19.99 34.17
CA ARG A 766 -21.88 21.30 33.69
C ARG A 766 -20.67 21.23 32.74
N ASP A 767 -19.80 20.24 32.94
CA ASP A 767 -18.57 20.07 32.17
C ASP A 767 -18.78 19.18 30.92
N HIS A 768 -20.01 18.71 30.67
CA HIS A 768 -20.32 17.80 29.58
C HIS A 768 -20.38 18.53 28.23
N ALA A 769 -19.85 17.90 27.19
CA ALA A 769 -19.93 18.38 25.82
C ALA A 769 -21.37 18.30 25.28
N VAL A 770 -21.83 19.36 24.61
CA VAL A 770 -23.19 19.49 24.10
C VAL A 770 -23.19 20.11 22.71
N LEU A 771 -24.24 19.85 21.94
CA LEU A 771 -24.52 20.50 20.67
C LEU A 771 -25.20 21.85 20.93
N TRP A 772 -24.71 22.92 20.31
CA TRP A 772 -25.27 24.26 20.49
C TRP A 772 -25.31 25.05 19.18
N GLU A 773 -26.09 26.13 19.11
CA GLU A 773 -26.07 27.06 17.97
C GLU A 773 -24.83 27.96 18.02
N VAL A 774 -24.34 28.43 16.88
CA VAL A 774 -23.22 29.39 16.86
C VAL A 774 -23.64 30.69 17.57
N ALA A 775 -22.89 31.10 18.60
CA ALA A 775 -23.17 32.30 19.38
C ALA A 775 -21.91 33.17 19.50
N LYS A 776 -21.99 34.44 19.05
CA LYS A 776 -20.84 35.36 19.01
C LYS A 776 -20.28 35.72 20.39
N ASP A 777 -21.07 35.55 21.45
CA ASP A 777 -20.75 35.91 22.83
C ASP A 777 -20.33 34.70 23.70
N ARG A 778 -20.23 33.50 23.11
CA ARG A 778 -19.82 32.28 23.84
C ARG A 778 -18.39 31.86 23.53
N ALA A 779 -17.45 32.35 24.34
CA ALA A 779 -16.05 31.93 24.24
C ALA A 779 -15.82 30.43 24.53
N SER A 780 -16.77 29.73 25.16
CA SER A 780 -16.71 28.27 25.39
C SER A 780 -16.83 27.44 24.10
N GLN A 781 -17.25 28.05 22.99
CA GLN A 781 -17.41 27.39 21.70
C GLN A 781 -16.10 27.33 20.88
N ILE A 782 -15.06 28.04 21.34
CA ILE A 782 -13.78 28.15 20.63
C ILE A 782 -12.77 27.16 21.22
N TRP A 783 -12.24 26.30 20.37
CA TRP A 783 -11.28 25.26 20.70
C TRP A 783 -9.96 25.49 19.97
N THR A 784 -8.86 25.40 20.70
CA THR A 784 -7.50 25.46 20.13
C THR A 784 -6.98 24.03 19.97
N VAL A 785 -6.61 23.68 18.73
CA VAL A 785 -6.01 22.38 18.41
C VAL A 785 -4.53 22.43 18.73
N HIS A 786 -4.08 21.58 19.66
CA HIS A 786 -2.66 21.37 19.95
C HIS A 786 -2.24 20.03 19.35
N VAL A 787 -1.60 20.07 18.18
CA VAL A 787 -1.04 18.88 17.52
C VAL A 787 0.09 18.33 18.38
N LEU A 788 0.13 17.01 18.55
CA LEU A 788 1.10 16.30 19.40
C LEU A 788 2.33 15.84 18.64
#